data_AF-A0AAD6FF62-F1
#
_entry.id   AF-A0AAD6FF62-F1
#
_cell.length_a   1.000
_cell.length_b   1.000
_cell.length_c   1.000
_cell.angle_alpha   90.00
_cell.angle_beta   90.00
_cell.angle_gamma   90.00
#
_symmetry.space_group_name_H-M   'P 1'
#
loop_
_entity.id
_entity.type
_entity.pdbx_description
1 polymer ?
#
loop_
_entity_poly.entity_id
_entity_poly.type
_entity_poly.pdbx_seq_one_letter_code
_entity_poly.pdbx_strand_id
1 'polypeptide(L)'
;MPFLLANFVRVHNVESTEDRWRALTHTHSPKQREAREAAQSIPPFQPSSSIHPLFLAQNRSRSERTEKPTMTTNGSTNGTSDMLQIQFGLINCGNKYLTAEMFGFKINASASSMKKKQIWTLEQSGDDSTGNVFHLKSHLGRYIAADKDGNVTGESETPGAECRFVITAHDDGRWSLQSEPHGRFLGGTEDRIICFAQTASVAEKWSVHIAMHPQVNLFSVTRKRYAHLSGKVDEIAIDRDVPWGVDSMITLVFRDQRYHLQTSDNRFLSSDGALLATTDRSTGYTLEFRSGKVAFRDCGGKYLAPSGPSGTMKSGKNARVGKDELFVLEQSHPQVVLTAANERNVSTRQDVFQPGSCSELLSARQRQRWQLKSTGSHYQSEVFHFDVGELKQNVVGGVDRKIEGLFFKCVFVMWFRWILDVWSLILVWLAGEGVFQFDESTDATDTAQLGVFVRMVFTDFTVKEAFLVLIPLKERTRGEDVYKAFKDYVREYKIPIHKIVSFTTDGAPAMLGVRSGFVALCRKDPDFPPFIVNSIRAKALQHRLFKSLLDELDSVYGDLILHADVRWLSRGKVLQRFLDLLPEIISFLKSRNEEYEQLSDDTWLLDLGFLTDLTAKLNDLNRELQGKDRELGMDLSANQDEESDQEVFQVEICRENRKCAFRTAAGKYWTLTANGGLQCTASTKSANCYFDIEWRGKRLTLRAANGKYVAAKKNGQLAATIDSAGESEEFLMKLINRPIIVLRGEHGFIGCRKVTGTLDSNRSTYDYFTLEFRDGAYSLQDSTGKYWMVGNEQSVVSSSDTPVDFLFEFCDYNKLAIRHVADSKYLRGDHAGVLKANADDLETATLWEY
;
A
#
# COMPACT_ATOMS: atom_id res chain seq x y z
N MET A 1 55.75 -24.24 5.21
CA MET A 1 55.65 -25.34 4.23
C MET A 1 54.26 -25.94 4.32
N PRO A 2 53.55 -26.05 3.20
CA PRO A 2 52.16 -26.50 3.12
C PRO A 2 52.08 -28.03 3.05
N PHE A 3 50.96 -28.64 3.48
CA PHE A 3 50.33 -29.80 2.84
C PHE A 3 49.05 -30.21 3.61
N LEU A 4 48.01 -30.59 2.85
CA LEU A 4 46.63 -30.98 3.20
C LEU A 4 45.66 -29.77 3.28
N LEU A 5 44.81 -29.51 2.29
CA LEU A 5 44.02 -30.44 1.50
C LEU A 5 44.16 -30.23 -0.02
N ALA A 6 44.73 -31.25 -0.66
CA ALA A 6 44.38 -31.67 -1.99
C ALA A 6 43.19 -32.65 -1.90
N ASN A 7 42.24 -32.49 -2.83
CA ASN A 7 41.31 -33.48 -3.41
C ASN A 7 39.88 -32.93 -3.47
N PHE A 8 39.52 -32.30 -4.60
CA PHE A 8 38.59 -32.87 -5.59
C PHE A 8 38.41 -31.92 -6.78
N VAL A 9 39.36 -31.93 -7.71
CA VAL A 9 39.12 -31.65 -9.14
C VAL A 9 39.94 -32.63 -9.98
N ARG A 10 39.24 -33.51 -10.70
CA ARG A 10 39.65 -34.24 -11.92
C ARG A 10 38.32 -34.72 -12.52
N VAL A 11 37.99 -34.47 -13.79
CA VAL A 11 38.71 -34.80 -15.04
C VAL A 11 38.24 -33.78 -16.12
N HIS A 12 39.15 -32.91 -16.64
CA HIS A 12 39.87 -32.97 -17.94
C HIS A 12 38.98 -32.78 -19.20
N ASN A 13 39.32 -32.03 -20.25
CA ASN A 13 40.62 -31.70 -20.87
C ASN A 13 40.46 -30.48 -21.84
N VAL A 14 41.38 -29.49 -21.86
CA VAL A 14 42.48 -29.25 -22.84
C VAL A 14 41.97 -28.60 -24.15
N GLU A 15 42.45 -27.42 -24.59
CA GLU A 15 43.80 -27.15 -25.08
C GLU A 15 44.10 -25.62 -25.19
N SER A 16 45.39 -25.28 -25.15
CA SER A 16 46.03 -23.97 -25.09
C SER A 16 46.30 -23.32 -26.47
N THR A 17 47.05 -22.21 -26.43
CA THR A 17 47.82 -21.48 -27.48
C THR A 17 47.07 -20.41 -28.26
N GLU A 18 47.36 -19.12 -28.06
CA GLU A 18 48.53 -18.44 -28.65
C GLU A 18 48.71 -18.82 -30.13
N ASP A 19 48.03 -18.08 -31.02
CA ASP A 19 48.46 -17.78 -32.40
C ASP A 19 47.26 -17.25 -33.21
N ARG A 20 47.14 -15.92 -33.34
CA ARG A 20 46.52 -15.29 -34.55
C ARG A 20 46.65 -13.77 -34.66
N TRP A 21 47.68 -13.18 -34.06
CA TRP A 21 48.19 -11.88 -34.53
C TRP A 21 49.41 -12.15 -35.41
N ARG A 22 49.30 -11.79 -36.70
CA ARG A 22 50.33 -11.80 -37.77
C ARG A 22 50.44 -13.07 -38.64
N ALA A 23 49.61 -13.14 -39.69
CA ALA A 23 50.07 -13.37 -41.06
C ALA A 23 48.90 -13.25 -42.05
N LEU A 24 48.85 -12.13 -42.79
CA LEU A 24 48.67 -12.08 -44.26
C LEU A 24 48.26 -10.66 -44.70
N THR A 25 49.29 -9.85 -44.87
CA THR A 25 49.32 -8.65 -45.70
C THR A 25 49.42 -9.00 -47.19
N HIS A 26 48.60 -8.32 -48.03
CA HIS A 26 48.80 -7.98 -49.46
C HIS A 26 48.87 -9.13 -50.48
N THR A 27 48.28 -9.15 -51.69
CA THR A 27 47.69 -8.21 -52.70
C THR A 27 46.66 -9.05 -53.55
N HIS A 28 45.64 -8.57 -54.30
CA HIS A 28 45.53 -7.52 -55.32
C HIS A 28 44.03 -7.14 -55.59
N SER A 29 43.87 -5.91 -56.08
CA SER A 29 42.75 -5.03 -56.51
C SER A 29 41.85 -5.46 -57.72
N PRO A 30 41.01 -4.60 -58.38
CA PRO A 30 39.89 -3.68 -57.97
C PRO A 30 38.65 -3.71 -58.95
N LYS A 31 37.69 -2.76 -58.77
CA LYS A 31 36.62 -2.27 -59.71
C LYS A 31 35.26 -3.02 -59.67
N GLN A 32 34.07 -2.42 -59.85
CA GLN A 32 33.59 -1.14 -60.43
C GLN A 32 32.13 -0.94 -59.97
N ARG A 33 31.66 0.23 -59.49
CA ARG A 33 30.89 1.25 -60.25
C ARG A 33 30.55 0.85 -61.70
N GLU A 34 29.30 0.44 -61.96
CA GLU A 34 28.60 0.61 -63.25
C GLU A 34 27.14 0.11 -63.13
N ALA A 35 26.18 1.05 -63.01
CA ALA A 35 24.77 0.86 -63.38
C ALA A 35 24.07 2.23 -63.41
N ARG A 36 24.46 3.06 -64.38
CA ARG A 36 23.58 4.04 -65.03
C ARG A 36 23.39 3.53 -66.47
N GLU A 37 22.17 3.70 -66.97
CA GLU A 37 21.69 3.52 -68.36
C GLU A 37 20.86 2.25 -68.70
N ALA A 38 19.79 2.53 -69.47
CA ALA A 38 18.77 1.67 -70.10
C ALA A 38 17.67 1.11 -69.15
N ALA A 39 16.53 1.75 -68.89
CA ALA A 39 15.47 2.34 -69.74
C ALA A 39 14.55 1.34 -70.47
N GLN A 40 13.23 1.59 -70.29
CA GLN A 40 12.01 1.26 -71.09
C GLN A 40 11.00 0.44 -70.26
N SER A 41 9.72 0.84 -70.06
CA SER A 41 8.78 1.71 -70.81
C SER A 41 7.62 2.16 -69.86
N ILE A 42 7.32 3.46 -69.67
CA ILE A 42 6.33 4.35 -70.35
C ILE A 42 4.84 4.09 -69.94
N PRO A 43 3.92 5.08 -69.69
CA PRO A 43 4.04 6.47 -69.18
C PRO A 43 2.75 6.91 -68.33
N PRO A 44 2.22 8.18 -68.30
CA PRO A 44 2.11 8.99 -67.07
C PRO A 44 0.72 9.67 -66.81
N PHE A 45 0.59 10.49 -65.75
CA PHE A 45 0.01 11.86 -65.70
C PHE A 45 -0.46 12.28 -64.27
N GLN A 46 0.37 13.09 -63.59
CA GLN A 46 0.16 14.49 -63.12
C GLN A 46 -1.19 15.03 -62.54
N PRO A 47 -1.15 16.16 -61.77
CA PRO A 47 -1.77 16.32 -60.43
C PRO A 47 -2.58 17.65 -60.27
N SER A 48 -2.91 18.05 -59.04
CA SER A 48 -3.13 19.47 -58.63
C SER A 48 -2.93 19.61 -57.12
N SER A 49 -1.92 20.32 -56.58
CA SER A 49 -1.70 21.78 -56.41
C SER A 49 -2.71 22.44 -55.45
N SER A 50 -2.32 23.11 -54.36
CA SER A 50 -1.66 24.44 -54.30
C SER A 50 -1.38 24.82 -52.81
N ILE A 51 -0.15 25.17 -52.39
CA ILE A 51 0.57 26.47 -52.31
C ILE A 51 0.27 27.36 -51.06
N HIS A 52 1.36 27.62 -50.31
CA HIS A 52 1.73 28.55 -49.19
C HIS A 52 1.39 30.07 -49.41
N PRO A 53 1.76 31.10 -48.56
CA PRO A 53 2.80 31.20 -47.49
C PRO A 53 2.59 32.14 -46.24
N LEU A 54 3.51 32.00 -45.25
CA LEU A 54 4.26 32.98 -44.41
C LEU A 54 3.60 34.21 -43.73
N PHE A 55 3.89 34.45 -42.43
CA PHE A 55 4.84 35.50 -41.95
C PHE A 55 5.11 35.46 -40.42
N LEU A 56 6.34 35.79 -40.04
CA LEU A 56 6.91 35.97 -38.69
C LEU A 56 6.67 37.39 -38.15
N ALA A 57 6.42 37.57 -36.85
CA ALA A 57 6.93 38.71 -36.07
C ALA A 57 6.84 38.48 -34.53
N GLN A 58 7.85 38.99 -33.83
CA GLN A 58 8.20 38.86 -32.41
C GLN A 58 7.26 39.60 -31.45
N ASN A 59 7.11 39.12 -30.19
CA ASN A 59 7.38 39.97 -29.01
C ASN A 59 7.45 39.23 -27.66
N ARG A 60 8.19 39.85 -26.76
CA ARG A 60 8.72 39.39 -25.46
C ARG A 60 7.70 39.40 -24.30
N SER A 61 8.02 38.55 -23.31
CA SER A 61 7.92 38.74 -21.84
C SER A 61 6.57 38.54 -21.11
N ARG A 62 6.58 37.59 -20.15
CA ARG A 62 6.54 37.80 -18.67
C ARG A 62 5.51 36.89 -17.94
N SER A 63 6.05 36.06 -17.03
CA SER A 63 5.45 35.58 -15.78
C SER A 63 4.21 34.66 -15.84
N GLU A 64 4.42 33.33 -15.85
CA GLU A 64 3.42 32.37 -15.36
C GLU A 64 3.77 31.90 -13.95
N ARG A 65 2.83 32.15 -13.03
CA ARG A 65 2.71 31.50 -11.72
C ARG A 65 2.39 30.03 -11.93
N THR A 66 2.99 29.20 -11.10
CA THR A 66 2.77 27.76 -10.98
C THR A 66 1.32 27.43 -10.61
N GLU A 67 0.55 26.92 -11.56
CA GLU A 67 -0.69 26.17 -11.29
C GLU A 67 -0.35 24.70 -11.02
N LYS A 68 -0.93 24.16 -9.94
CA LYS A 68 -0.89 22.74 -9.56
C LYS A 68 -1.72 21.93 -10.56
N PRO A 69 -1.31 20.71 -10.94
CA PRO A 69 -1.99 19.95 -11.97
C PRO A 69 -3.32 19.38 -11.46
N THR A 70 -4.40 19.86 -12.06
CA THR A 70 -5.75 19.27 -12.04
C THR A 70 -5.72 17.95 -12.81
N MET A 71 -6.06 16.83 -12.18
CA MET A 71 -6.30 15.57 -12.88
C MET A 71 -7.57 15.69 -13.73
N THR A 72 -7.40 15.88 -15.03
CA THR A 72 -8.43 15.66 -16.05
C THR A 72 -8.43 14.18 -16.43
N THR A 73 -9.50 13.49 -16.05
CA THR A 73 -9.81 12.14 -16.52
C THR A 73 -10.29 12.20 -17.96
N ASN A 74 -9.42 11.92 -18.93
CA ASN A 74 -9.81 11.57 -20.29
C ASN A 74 -9.54 10.08 -20.51
N GLY A 75 -10.54 9.27 -20.16
CA GLY A 75 -10.67 7.87 -20.57
C GLY A 75 -11.88 7.75 -21.50
N SER A 76 -11.62 7.24 -22.70
CA SER A 76 -12.54 6.95 -23.81
C SER A 76 -13.98 6.61 -23.41
N THR A 77 -14.92 7.38 -23.96
CA THR A 77 -16.36 7.13 -23.95
C THR A 77 -16.70 5.94 -24.86
N ASN A 78 -16.90 4.78 -24.26
CA ASN A 78 -17.82 3.74 -24.73
C ASN A 78 -18.13 2.80 -23.56
N GLY A 79 -19.18 3.14 -22.83
CA GLY A 79 -19.72 2.38 -21.72
C GLY A 79 -20.92 3.14 -21.20
N THR A 80 -22.12 2.61 -21.44
CA THR A 80 -23.33 2.98 -20.71
C THR A 80 -22.98 3.11 -19.23
N SER A 81 -23.27 4.26 -18.62
CA SER A 81 -23.10 4.43 -17.18
C SER A 81 -23.93 3.38 -16.47
N ASP A 82 -23.29 2.35 -15.92
CA ASP A 82 -23.92 1.41 -15.01
C ASP A 82 -24.27 2.18 -13.72
N MET A 83 -25.42 2.86 -13.75
CA MET A 83 -26.07 3.29 -12.52
C MET A 83 -26.45 2.00 -11.78
N LEU A 84 -25.78 1.74 -10.66
CA LEU A 84 -26.21 0.73 -9.69
C LEU A 84 -27.67 1.00 -9.32
N GLN A 85 -28.59 0.25 -9.92
CA GLN A 85 -29.99 0.34 -9.58
C GLN A 85 -30.19 -0.42 -8.25
N ILE A 86 -30.53 0.33 -7.19
CA ILE A 86 -30.70 -0.25 -5.85
C ILE A 86 -31.83 -1.27 -5.89
N GLN A 87 -31.53 -2.49 -5.46
CA GLN A 87 -32.48 -3.59 -5.32
C GLN A 87 -33.05 -3.61 -3.91
N PHE A 88 -34.37 -3.80 -3.78
CA PHE A 88 -35.08 -3.84 -2.51
C PHE A 88 -36.36 -4.69 -2.62
N GLY A 89 -36.88 -5.12 -1.48
CA GLY A 89 -38.23 -5.65 -1.34
C GLY A 89 -39.14 -4.65 -0.63
N LEU A 90 -40.44 -4.76 -0.90
CA LEU A 90 -41.48 -3.96 -0.26
C LEU A 90 -42.32 -4.84 0.65
N ILE A 91 -42.42 -4.46 1.92
CA ILE A 91 -43.14 -5.20 2.95
C ILE A 91 -44.46 -4.49 3.27
N ASN A 92 -45.59 -5.17 3.11
CA ASN A 92 -46.90 -4.59 3.42
C ASN A 92 -47.20 -4.57 4.93
N CYS A 93 -48.40 -4.09 5.29
CA CYS A 93 -48.89 -4.09 6.67
C CYS A 93 -49.03 -5.48 7.30
N GLY A 94 -49.17 -6.54 6.48
CA GLY A 94 -49.20 -7.94 6.90
C GLY A 94 -47.83 -8.59 7.08
N ASN A 95 -46.75 -7.81 7.02
CA ASN A 95 -45.36 -8.27 7.07
C ASN A 95 -45.02 -9.30 5.98
N LYS A 96 -45.59 -9.11 4.79
CA LYS A 96 -45.33 -9.93 3.59
C LYS A 96 -44.72 -9.10 2.47
N TYR A 97 -43.86 -9.72 1.69
CA TYR A 97 -43.16 -9.10 0.59
C TYR A 97 -44.00 -9.06 -0.69
N LEU A 98 -44.00 -7.90 -1.34
CA LEU A 98 -44.49 -7.72 -2.70
C LEU A 98 -43.72 -8.64 -3.65
N THR A 99 -44.45 -9.43 -4.44
CA THR A 99 -43.95 -10.54 -5.23
C THR A 99 -44.46 -10.43 -6.65
N ALA A 100 -43.56 -10.54 -7.62
CA ALA A 100 -43.91 -10.73 -9.03
C ALA A 100 -43.93 -12.22 -9.35
N GLU A 101 -45.08 -12.75 -9.76
CA GLU A 101 -45.17 -14.14 -10.20
C GLU A 101 -44.61 -14.34 -11.61
N MET A 102 -43.94 -15.47 -11.80
CA MET A 102 -43.36 -15.83 -13.11
C MET A 102 -44.41 -16.13 -14.17
N PHE A 103 -45.58 -16.64 -13.74
CA PHE A 103 -46.66 -17.04 -14.63
C PHE A 103 -47.87 -16.15 -14.42
N GLY A 104 -48.44 -15.64 -15.52
CA GLY A 104 -49.63 -14.79 -15.50
C GLY A 104 -49.39 -13.34 -15.06
N PHE A 105 -48.14 -12.93 -14.83
CA PHE A 105 -47.73 -11.55 -14.50
C PHE A 105 -48.50 -10.88 -13.36
N LYS A 106 -49.03 -11.70 -12.45
CA LYS A 106 -49.76 -11.23 -11.27
C LYS A 106 -48.79 -10.75 -10.19
N ILE A 107 -49.26 -9.75 -9.44
CA ILE A 107 -48.54 -9.19 -8.29
C ILE A 107 -49.32 -9.54 -7.03
N ASN A 108 -48.61 -10.03 -6.02
CA ASN A 108 -49.18 -10.36 -4.70
C ASN A 108 -48.25 -9.92 -3.57
N ALA A 109 -48.72 -9.93 -2.33
CA ALA A 109 -47.93 -9.76 -1.12
C ALA A 109 -48.18 -10.92 -0.15
N SER A 110 -47.78 -12.13 -0.55
CA SER A 110 -47.95 -13.36 0.25
C SER A 110 -46.65 -13.93 0.81
N ALA A 111 -45.49 -13.51 0.28
CA ALA A 111 -44.21 -14.10 0.65
C ALA A 111 -43.71 -13.63 2.02
N SER A 112 -43.25 -14.55 2.87
CA SER A 112 -42.71 -14.23 4.21
C SER A 112 -41.21 -13.85 4.21
N SER A 113 -40.51 -14.08 3.10
CA SER A 113 -39.07 -13.89 2.96
C SER A 113 -38.73 -13.24 1.62
N MET A 114 -37.71 -12.40 1.59
CA MET A 114 -37.20 -11.82 0.35
C MET A 114 -36.33 -12.84 -0.38
N LYS A 115 -36.79 -13.33 -1.53
CA LYS A 115 -36.02 -14.12 -2.50
C LYS A 115 -36.04 -13.39 -3.84
N LYS A 116 -35.55 -14.04 -4.90
CA LYS A 116 -35.49 -13.48 -6.25
C LYS A 116 -36.81 -12.85 -6.72
N LYS A 117 -37.96 -13.47 -6.46
CA LYS A 117 -39.27 -12.96 -6.89
C LYS A 117 -39.74 -11.69 -6.17
N GLN A 118 -39.17 -11.41 -5.00
CA GLN A 118 -39.51 -10.28 -4.13
C GLN A 118 -38.59 -9.07 -4.35
N ILE A 119 -37.58 -9.22 -5.22
CA ILE A 119 -36.63 -8.14 -5.52
C ILE A 119 -37.24 -7.25 -6.60
N TRP A 120 -37.28 -5.97 -6.27
CA TRP A 120 -37.69 -4.86 -7.11
C TRP A 120 -36.53 -3.89 -7.25
N THR A 121 -36.53 -3.19 -8.37
CA THR A 121 -35.53 -2.21 -8.73
C THR A 121 -36.21 -0.89 -9.06
N LEU A 122 -35.66 0.21 -8.55
CA LEU A 122 -36.21 1.54 -8.76
C LEU A 122 -35.50 2.22 -9.93
N GLU A 123 -36.24 2.54 -10.99
CA GLU A 123 -35.73 3.29 -12.13
C GLU A 123 -36.35 4.69 -12.17
N GLN A 124 -35.54 5.72 -12.39
CA GLN A 124 -35.98 7.11 -12.45
C GLN A 124 -35.97 7.58 -13.91
N SER A 125 -37.06 8.18 -14.40
CA SER A 125 -37.10 8.75 -15.75
C SER A 125 -36.15 9.95 -15.86
N GLY A 126 -35.27 9.94 -16.87
CA GLY A 126 -34.35 11.05 -17.13
C GLY A 126 -35.00 12.31 -17.73
N ASP A 127 -36.22 12.18 -18.26
CA ASP A 127 -36.93 13.26 -18.97
C ASP A 127 -37.77 14.19 -18.07
N ASP A 128 -37.97 13.85 -16.79
CA ASP A 128 -38.80 14.65 -15.89
C ASP A 128 -37.97 15.65 -15.06
N SER A 129 -38.10 16.94 -15.41
CA SER A 129 -37.48 18.09 -14.71
C SER A 129 -37.79 18.19 -13.20
N THR A 130 -38.76 17.42 -12.69
CA THR A 130 -39.15 17.37 -11.26
C THR A 130 -38.48 16.25 -10.46
N GLY A 131 -37.91 15.22 -11.13
CA GLY A 131 -37.18 14.13 -10.49
C GLY A 131 -37.97 13.27 -9.48
N ASN A 132 -39.31 13.31 -9.48
CA ASN A 132 -40.13 12.64 -8.45
C ASN A 132 -40.91 11.41 -8.95
N VAL A 133 -40.81 11.07 -10.24
CA VAL A 133 -41.51 9.93 -10.85
C VAL A 133 -40.54 8.76 -11.00
N PHE A 134 -41.01 7.58 -10.61
CA PHE A 134 -40.25 6.35 -10.60
C PHE A 134 -41.03 5.20 -11.25
N HIS A 135 -40.27 4.23 -11.75
CA HIS A 135 -40.77 2.97 -12.29
C HIS A 135 -40.24 1.83 -11.42
N LEU A 136 -41.13 0.93 -11.00
CA LEU A 136 -40.76 -0.24 -10.22
C LEU A 136 -40.63 -1.43 -11.17
N LYS A 137 -39.41 -1.96 -11.29
CA LYS A 137 -39.08 -3.09 -12.16
C LYS A 137 -38.86 -4.36 -11.35
N SER A 138 -39.50 -5.44 -11.76
CA SER A 138 -39.36 -6.76 -11.15
C SER A 138 -38.05 -7.45 -11.57
N HIS A 139 -37.69 -8.51 -10.85
CA HIS A 139 -36.61 -9.43 -11.23
C HIS A 139 -36.72 -10.06 -12.63
N LEU A 140 -37.90 -10.01 -13.27
CA LEU A 140 -38.14 -10.49 -14.63
C LEU A 140 -37.88 -9.40 -15.69
N GLY A 141 -37.49 -8.20 -15.27
CA GLY A 141 -37.32 -7.05 -16.15
C GLY A 141 -38.62 -6.34 -16.52
N ARG A 142 -39.75 -6.68 -15.86
CA ARG A 142 -41.08 -6.10 -16.14
C ARG A 142 -41.50 -5.06 -15.11
N TYR A 143 -42.23 -4.04 -15.53
CA TYR A 143 -42.66 -2.92 -14.70
C TYR A 143 -44.04 -3.16 -14.07
N ILE A 144 -44.22 -2.66 -12.84
CA ILE A 144 -45.54 -2.51 -12.23
C ILE A 144 -46.31 -1.45 -13.01
N ALA A 145 -47.55 -1.76 -13.39
CA ALA A 145 -48.50 -0.83 -13.96
C ALA A 145 -49.78 -0.80 -13.11
N ALA A 146 -50.39 0.37 -12.98
CA ALA A 146 -51.70 0.57 -12.35
C ALA A 146 -52.64 1.25 -13.33
N ASP A 147 -53.76 0.60 -13.67
CA ASP A 147 -54.76 1.15 -14.57
C ASP A 147 -55.72 2.14 -13.87
N LYS A 148 -56.56 2.82 -14.67
CA LYS A 148 -57.58 3.78 -14.18
C LYS A 148 -58.62 3.15 -13.24
N ASP A 149 -58.83 1.83 -13.34
CA ASP A 149 -59.78 1.07 -12.54
C ASP A 149 -59.12 0.54 -11.25
N GLY A 150 -57.82 0.77 -11.09
CA GLY A 150 -57.01 0.38 -9.94
C GLY A 150 -56.47 -1.04 -9.99
N ASN A 151 -56.58 -1.73 -11.13
CA ASN A 151 -55.96 -3.04 -11.31
C ASN A 151 -54.45 -2.90 -11.49
N VAL A 152 -53.71 -3.84 -10.91
CA VAL A 152 -52.25 -3.82 -10.88
C VAL A 152 -51.70 -5.01 -11.65
N THR A 153 -50.83 -4.76 -12.61
CA THR A 153 -50.17 -5.80 -13.42
C THR A 153 -48.65 -5.64 -13.40
N GLY A 154 -47.93 -6.74 -13.65
CA GLY A 154 -46.47 -6.76 -13.77
C GLY A 154 -46.01 -7.21 -15.15
N GLU A 155 -46.78 -6.91 -16.20
CA GLU A 155 -46.58 -7.48 -17.54
C GLU A 155 -45.72 -6.60 -18.46
N SER A 156 -45.68 -5.29 -18.24
CA SER A 156 -45.05 -4.36 -19.20
C SER A 156 -43.53 -4.53 -19.24
N GLU A 157 -42.96 -4.73 -20.43
CA GLU A 157 -41.49 -4.81 -20.63
C GLU A 157 -40.85 -3.44 -20.84
N THR A 158 -41.65 -2.40 -21.11
CA THR A 158 -41.21 -1.02 -21.28
C THR A 158 -41.96 -0.09 -20.30
N PRO A 159 -41.33 0.99 -19.81
CA PRO A 159 -42.01 1.94 -18.95
C PRO A 159 -43.04 2.74 -19.75
N GLY A 160 -44.32 2.59 -19.40
CA GLY A 160 -45.45 3.34 -19.98
C GLY A 160 -46.06 4.35 -19.00
N ALA A 161 -47.09 5.08 -19.43
CA ALA A 161 -47.79 6.07 -18.58
C ALA A 161 -48.34 5.45 -17.29
N GLU A 162 -48.94 4.26 -17.38
CA GLU A 162 -49.51 3.52 -16.25
C GLU A 162 -48.45 2.95 -15.28
N CYS A 163 -47.16 2.99 -15.67
CA CYS A 163 -46.04 2.50 -14.85
C CYS A 163 -45.40 3.62 -13.99
N ARG A 164 -45.94 4.84 -14.03
CA ARG A 164 -45.39 6.02 -13.36
C ARG A 164 -45.91 6.11 -11.92
N PHE A 165 -45.01 6.03 -10.95
CA PHE A 165 -45.32 6.13 -9.52
C PHE A 165 -44.55 7.27 -8.84
N VAL A 166 -45.22 7.95 -7.92
CA VAL A 166 -44.63 8.93 -7.00
C VAL A 166 -44.47 8.28 -5.64
N ILE A 167 -43.25 8.32 -5.09
CA ILE A 167 -42.92 7.78 -3.78
C ILE A 167 -43.02 8.88 -2.74
N THR A 168 -43.79 8.63 -1.68
CA THR A 168 -43.84 9.51 -0.50
C THR A 168 -43.39 8.74 0.73
N ALA A 169 -42.30 9.18 1.36
CA ALA A 169 -41.85 8.66 2.64
C ALA A 169 -42.66 9.26 3.80
N HIS A 170 -43.02 8.43 4.77
CA HIS A 170 -43.80 8.79 5.95
C HIS A 170 -42.93 8.90 7.20
N ASP A 171 -43.45 9.57 8.21
CA ASP A 171 -42.80 9.78 9.51
C ASP A 171 -42.72 8.52 10.36
N ASP A 172 -43.39 7.43 9.97
CA ASP A 172 -43.40 6.11 10.62
C ASP A 172 -42.31 5.15 10.07
N GLY A 173 -41.64 5.50 8.96
CA GLY A 173 -40.62 4.65 8.33
C GLY A 173 -41.06 3.98 7.03
N ARG A 174 -42.31 4.18 6.61
CA ARG A 174 -42.89 3.51 5.44
C ARG A 174 -43.02 4.45 4.24
N TRP A 175 -43.22 3.87 3.08
CA TRP A 175 -43.49 4.55 1.82
C TRP A 175 -44.92 4.32 1.38
N SER A 176 -45.52 5.32 0.74
CA SER A 176 -46.70 5.10 -0.10
C SER A 176 -46.32 5.32 -1.56
N LEU A 177 -46.87 4.46 -2.42
CA LEU A 177 -46.67 4.50 -3.86
C LEU A 177 -47.96 5.02 -4.49
N GLN A 178 -47.91 6.22 -5.08
CA GLN A 178 -49.07 6.82 -5.74
C GLN A 178 -48.90 6.72 -7.26
N SER A 179 -49.89 6.19 -7.97
CA SER A 179 -49.94 6.29 -9.43
C SER A 179 -50.01 7.76 -9.84
N GLU A 180 -49.04 8.22 -10.61
CA GLU A 180 -49.00 9.59 -11.13
C GLU A 180 -50.20 9.93 -12.03
N PRO A 181 -50.59 9.10 -13.02
CA PRO A 181 -51.72 9.44 -13.89
C PRO A 181 -53.08 9.45 -13.16
N HIS A 182 -53.27 8.58 -12.16
CA HIS A 182 -54.58 8.37 -11.53
C HIS A 182 -54.73 8.96 -10.13
N GLY A 183 -53.63 9.38 -9.52
CA GLY A 183 -53.59 9.93 -8.15
C GLY A 183 -54.00 8.92 -7.07
N ARG A 184 -54.01 7.61 -7.36
CA ARG A 184 -54.41 6.54 -6.44
C ARG A 184 -53.20 5.85 -5.80
N PHE A 185 -53.38 5.33 -4.60
CA PHE A 185 -52.32 4.66 -3.85
C PHE A 185 -52.37 3.14 -4.00
N LEU A 186 -51.19 2.56 -4.19
CA LEU A 186 -50.96 1.12 -4.27
C LEU A 186 -50.90 0.51 -2.87
N GLY A 187 -51.76 -0.47 -2.62
CA GLY A 187 -51.86 -1.14 -1.33
C GLY A 187 -52.49 -2.52 -1.44
N GLY A 188 -52.48 -3.25 -0.34
CA GLY A 188 -53.17 -4.53 -0.25
C GLY A 188 -52.41 -5.64 0.47
N THR A 189 -53.06 -6.80 0.54
CA THR A 189 -52.58 -7.99 1.25
C THR A 189 -52.82 -9.23 0.43
N GLU A 190 -51.91 -10.20 0.54
CA GLU A 190 -52.02 -11.49 -0.16
C GLU A 190 -52.17 -11.28 -1.68
N ASP A 191 -53.16 -11.87 -2.32
CA ASP A 191 -53.44 -11.74 -3.75
C ASP A 191 -54.22 -10.47 -4.14
N ARG A 192 -54.66 -9.68 -3.16
CA ARG A 192 -55.50 -8.48 -3.38
C ARG A 192 -54.65 -7.21 -3.38
N ILE A 193 -53.77 -7.09 -4.35
CA ILE A 193 -52.99 -5.86 -4.59
C ILE A 193 -53.74 -4.98 -5.59
N ILE A 194 -54.10 -3.77 -5.16
CA ILE A 194 -54.85 -2.80 -5.96
C ILE A 194 -54.26 -1.39 -5.78
N CYS A 195 -54.48 -0.52 -6.77
CA CYS A 195 -54.06 0.87 -6.77
C CYS A 195 -55.27 1.80 -6.93
N PHE A 196 -56.16 1.80 -5.93
CA PHE A 196 -57.44 2.53 -6.02
C PHE A 196 -57.71 3.48 -4.85
N ALA A 197 -56.95 3.38 -3.76
CA ALA A 197 -57.16 4.20 -2.58
C ALA A 197 -56.88 5.68 -2.87
N GLN A 198 -57.74 6.58 -2.37
CA GLN A 198 -57.55 8.03 -2.51
C GLN A 198 -56.62 8.64 -1.46
N THR A 199 -56.41 7.92 -0.35
CA THR A 199 -55.54 8.34 0.76
C THR A 199 -54.68 7.17 1.19
N ALA A 200 -53.45 7.43 1.63
CA ALA A 200 -52.53 6.41 2.10
C ALA A 200 -52.91 5.97 3.54
N SER A 201 -53.66 4.88 3.66
CA SER A 201 -53.93 4.25 4.95
C SER A 201 -52.77 3.30 5.34
N VAL A 202 -52.94 2.52 6.40
CA VAL A 202 -51.94 1.52 6.80
C VAL A 202 -51.74 0.45 5.71
N ALA A 203 -52.76 0.15 4.89
CA ALA A 203 -52.70 -0.86 3.84
C ALA A 203 -51.89 -0.43 2.60
N GLU A 204 -51.76 0.88 2.36
CA GLU A 204 -50.99 1.47 1.25
C GLU A 204 -49.57 1.89 1.67
N LYS A 205 -49.19 1.58 2.91
CA LYS A 205 -47.87 1.87 3.47
C LYS A 205 -46.98 0.62 3.42
N TRP A 206 -45.84 0.76 2.76
CA TRP A 206 -44.86 -0.28 2.51
C TRP A 206 -43.55 0.02 3.23
N SER A 207 -42.97 -0.96 3.90
CA SER A 207 -41.63 -0.84 4.48
C SER A 207 -40.60 -1.28 3.44
N VAL A 208 -39.54 -0.50 3.27
CA VAL A 208 -38.49 -0.81 2.30
C VAL A 208 -37.41 -1.62 2.96
N HIS A 209 -37.08 -2.76 2.38
CA HIS A 209 -35.99 -3.60 2.81
C HIS A 209 -34.98 -3.76 1.65
N ILE A 210 -33.77 -3.22 1.80
CA ILE A 210 -32.70 -3.36 0.79
C ILE A 210 -32.33 -4.82 0.58
N ALA A 211 -32.09 -5.20 -0.68
CA ALA A 211 -31.68 -6.55 -1.05
C ALA A 211 -30.15 -6.74 -0.98
N MET A 212 -29.38 -5.65 -0.89
CA MET A 212 -27.94 -5.74 -0.64
C MET A 212 -27.65 -6.29 0.76
N HIS A 213 -26.48 -6.89 0.94
CA HIS A 213 -26.00 -7.27 2.27
C HIS A 213 -25.95 -6.04 3.20
N PRO A 214 -26.37 -6.14 4.47
CA PRO A 214 -26.45 -4.99 5.37
C PRO A 214 -25.09 -4.42 5.81
N GLN A 215 -23.99 -5.17 5.65
CA GLN A 215 -22.64 -4.70 5.99
C GLN A 215 -22.02 -3.96 4.80
N VAL A 216 -21.89 -2.64 4.94
CA VAL A 216 -21.60 -1.72 3.85
C VAL A 216 -20.55 -0.67 4.25
N ASN A 217 -20.00 -0.02 3.24
CA ASN A 217 -19.29 1.24 3.38
C ASN A 217 -20.17 2.38 2.85
N LEU A 218 -20.11 3.53 3.53
CA LEU A 218 -20.90 4.71 3.18
C LEU A 218 -20.00 5.77 2.58
N PHE A 219 -20.24 6.14 1.32
CA PHE A 219 -19.51 7.20 0.64
C PHE A 219 -20.38 8.45 0.49
N SER A 220 -19.90 9.60 0.97
CA SER A 220 -20.60 10.88 0.80
C SER A 220 -20.32 11.49 -0.56
N VAL A 221 -21.38 11.83 -1.29
CA VAL A 221 -21.28 12.41 -2.64
C VAL A 221 -20.67 13.83 -2.61
N THR A 222 -21.05 14.65 -1.63
CA THR A 222 -20.51 16.02 -1.49
C THR A 222 -19.06 16.01 -1.01
N ARG A 223 -18.74 15.24 0.04
CA ARG A 223 -17.37 15.24 0.62
C ARG A 223 -16.37 14.45 -0.22
N LYS A 224 -16.85 13.50 -1.03
CA LYS A 224 -16.03 12.51 -1.73
C LYS A 224 -15.13 11.74 -0.75
N ARG A 225 -15.70 11.34 0.37
CA ARG A 225 -15.05 10.67 1.50
C ARG A 225 -15.97 9.61 2.09
N TYR A 226 -15.38 8.62 2.74
CA TYR A 226 -16.07 7.52 3.40
C TYR A 226 -16.36 7.85 4.86
N ALA A 227 -17.50 7.34 5.32
CA ALA A 227 -17.85 7.35 6.73
C ALA A 227 -17.03 6.30 7.49
N HIS A 228 -16.56 6.65 8.68
CA HIS A 228 -15.89 5.72 9.58
C HIS A 228 -16.09 6.14 11.04
N LEU A 229 -15.92 5.19 11.97
CA LEU A 229 -15.89 5.46 13.40
C LEU A 229 -14.59 6.21 13.75
N SER A 230 -14.71 7.43 14.28
CA SER A 230 -13.53 8.22 14.65
C SER A 230 -12.93 7.71 15.96
N GLY A 231 -11.62 7.44 15.96
CA GLY A 231 -10.90 7.05 17.17
C GLY A 231 -10.53 8.21 18.11
N LYS A 232 -10.67 9.46 17.66
CA LYS A 232 -10.32 10.68 18.43
C LYS A 232 -11.52 11.35 19.07
N VAL A 233 -12.63 11.34 18.37
CA VAL A 233 -13.89 11.99 18.75
C VAL A 233 -14.96 10.93 18.65
N ASP A 234 -15.87 10.88 19.61
CA ASP A 234 -16.90 9.86 19.68
C ASP A 234 -18.04 10.11 18.67
N GLU A 235 -17.73 9.95 17.38
CA GLU A 235 -18.62 10.27 16.26
C GLU A 235 -18.36 9.37 15.03
N ILE A 236 -19.31 9.37 14.10
CA ILE A 236 -19.06 8.91 12.72
C ILE A 236 -18.58 10.11 11.91
N ALA A 237 -17.30 10.09 11.53
CA ALA A 237 -16.67 11.11 10.69
C ALA A 237 -16.74 10.71 9.21
N ILE A 238 -16.75 11.69 8.31
CA ILE A 238 -16.83 11.50 6.85
C ILE A 238 -15.67 12.27 6.20
N ASP A 239 -14.46 11.88 6.55
CA ASP A 239 -13.21 12.45 6.07
C ASP A 239 -12.22 11.40 5.54
N ARG A 240 -12.58 10.12 5.55
CA ARG A 240 -11.68 9.04 5.12
C ARG A 240 -11.60 8.91 3.60
N ASP A 241 -10.38 8.80 3.05
CA ASP A 241 -10.15 8.72 1.60
C ASP A 241 -10.60 7.38 1.00
N VAL A 242 -10.39 6.28 1.74
CA VAL A 242 -10.71 4.90 1.33
C VAL A 242 -11.38 4.13 2.48
N PRO A 243 -12.26 3.16 2.22
CA PRO A 243 -13.00 2.43 3.25
C PRO A 243 -12.15 1.29 3.84
N TRP A 244 -11.03 1.64 4.48
CA TRP A 244 -10.06 0.68 5.02
C TRP A 244 -10.23 0.50 6.53
N GLY A 245 -9.84 -0.66 7.06
CA GLY A 245 -9.90 -0.95 8.49
C GLY A 245 -11.30 -1.28 9.00
N VAL A 246 -11.33 -1.70 10.27
CA VAL A 246 -12.55 -2.12 10.98
C VAL A 246 -13.53 -0.97 11.23
N ASP A 247 -13.03 0.24 11.36
CA ASP A 247 -13.80 1.46 11.63
C ASP A 247 -14.59 1.96 10.43
N SER A 248 -14.21 1.57 9.20
CA SER A 248 -14.95 1.92 7.98
C SER A 248 -16.22 1.08 7.75
N MET A 249 -16.39 -0.02 8.49
CA MET A 249 -17.56 -0.90 8.34
C MET A 249 -18.78 -0.31 9.06
N ILE A 250 -19.89 -0.18 8.33
CA ILE A 250 -21.19 0.18 8.89
C ILE A 250 -22.16 -0.97 8.64
N THR A 251 -22.87 -1.40 9.68
CA THR A 251 -23.93 -2.41 9.58
C THR A 251 -25.28 -1.70 9.62
N LEU A 252 -26.03 -1.79 8.53
CA LEU A 252 -27.41 -1.30 8.46
C LEU A 252 -28.31 -2.33 9.15
N VAL A 253 -28.87 -2.00 10.31
CA VAL A 253 -29.73 -2.90 11.10
C VAL A 253 -31.19 -2.54 10.92
N PHE A 254 -31.99 -3.45 10.37
CA PHE A 254 -33.42 -3.25 10.12
C PHE A 254 -34.25 -3.70 11.32
N ARG A 255 -34.85 -2.75 12.04
CA ARG A 255 -35.71 -2.96 13.22
C ARG A 255 -36.87 -1.99 13.20
N ASP A 256 -38.03 -2.44 13.66
CA ASP A 256 -39.26 -1.63 13.74
C ASP A 256 -39.58 -0.87 12.43
N GLN A 257 -39.35 -1.53 11.28
CA GLN A 257 -39.54 -0.98 9.94
C GLN A 257 -38.63 0.21 9.58
N ARG A 258 -37.49 0.35 10.27
CA ARG A 258 -36.47 1.38 10.03
C ARG A 258 -35.08 0.79 10.00
N TYR A 259 -34.13 1.57 9.47
CA TYR A 259 -32.72 1.26 9.50
C TYR A 259 -32.01 2.03 10.60
N HIS A 260 -31.19 1.32 11.35
CA HIS A 260 -30.26 1.89 12.32
C HIS A 260 -28.84 1.69 11.80
N LEU A 261 -28.01 2.73 11.86
CA LEU A 261 -26.62 2.65 11.43
C LEU A 261 -25.78 2.19 12.63
N GLN A 262 -25.29 0.96 12.59
CA GLN A 262 -24.46 0.38 13.65
C GLN A 262 -22.97 0.45 13.26
N THR A 263 -22.14 0.95 14.16
CA THR A 263 -20.69 1.01 14.04
C THR A 263 -20.03 -0.30 14.47
N SER A 264 -18.73 -0.46 14.18
CA SER A 264 -17.98 -1.68 14.47
C SER A 264 -17.80 -2.00 15.96
N ASP A 265 -18.07 -1.05 16.84
CA ASP A 265 -18.08 -1.19 18.30
C ASP A 265 -19.48 -1.46 18.89
N ASN A 266 -20.45 -1.83 18.04
CA ASN A 266 -21.84 -2.16 18.38
C ASN A 266 -22.74 -0.99 18.80
N ARG A 267 -22.33 0.27 18.62
CA ARG A 267 -23.19 1.44 18.91
C ARG A 267 -23.97 1.89 17.67
N PHE A 268 -25.04 2.64 17.90
CA PHE A 268 -25.97 3.13 16.89
C PHE A 268 -25.90 4.65 16.76
N LEU A 269 -25.88 5.14 15.52
CA LEU A 269 -25.94 6.57 15.25
C LEU A 269 -27.31 7.15 15.59
N SER A 270 -27.34 8.19 16.41
CA SER A 270 -28.51 9.02 16.68
C SER A 270 -28.56 10.22 15.74
N SER A 271 -29.77 10.74 15.49
CA SER A 271 -30.02 11.92 14.63
C SER A 271 -29.24 13.19 15.02
N ASP A 272 -28.80 13.33 16.27
CA ASP A 272 -27.97 14.45 16.72
C ASP A 272 -26.46 14.27 16.46
N GLY A 273 -26.04 13.07 16.05
CA GLY A 273 -24.65 12.68 15.80
C GLY A 273 -24.02 11.87 16.93
N ALA A 274 -24.72 11.64 18.04
CA ALA A 274 -24.20 10.82 19.14
C ALA A 274 -24.28 9.32 18.82
N LEU A 275 -23.41 8.53 19.46
CA LEU A 275 -23.40 7.07 19.38
C LEU A 275 -24.03 6.45 20.64
N LEU A 276 -25.13 5.71 20.47
CA LEU A 276 -25.91 5.13 21.55
C LEU A 276 -25.78 3.60 21.59
N ALA A 277 -25.77 2.99 22.78
CA ALA A 277 -25.69 1.53 22.92
C ALA A 277 -27.00 0.81 22.56
N THR A 278 -28.13 1.51 22.62
CA THR A 278 -29.47 0.94 22.37
C THR A 278 -30.18 1.69 21.26
N THR A 279 -31.05 0.99 20.54
CA THR A 279 -31.89 1.58 19.50
C THR A 279 -33.11 2.27 20.10
N ASP A 280 -33.39 3.47 19.62
CA ASP A 280 -34.60 4.24 19.90
C ASP A 280 -35.12 4.95 18.64
N ARG A 281 -36.13 5.82 18.78
CA ARG A 281 -36.71 6.57 17.67
C ARG A 281 -35.71 7.53 17.00
N SER A 282 -34.76 8.10 17.74
CA SER A 282 -33.72 9.01 17.22
C SER A 282 -32.65 8.30 16.39
N THR A 283 -32.40 7.01 16.66
CA THR A 283 -31.45 6.20 15.88
C THR A 283 -32.06 5.55 14.63
N GLY A 284 -33.38 5.66 14.43
CA GLY A 284 -34.12 4.99 13.37
C GLY A 284 -34.36 5.86 12.15
N TYR A 285 -33.79 5.45 11.01
CA TYR A 285 -33.84 6.17 9.74
C TYR A 285 -34.69 5.45 8.69
N THR A 286 -35.34 6.25 7.85
CA THR A 286 -36.03 5.79 6.63
C THR A 286 -35.11 6.04 5.45
N LEU A 287 -34.95 5.06 4.57
CA LEU A 287 -34.19 5.26 3.34
C LEU A 287 -35.06 6.00 2.32
N GLU A 288 -34.46 6.93 1.59
CA GLU A 288 -35.03 7.56 0.40
C GLU A 288 -34.01 7.43 -0.74
N PHE A 289 -34.44 6.93 -1.90
CA PHE A 289 -33.54 6.77 -3.05
C PHE A 289 -33.70 7.91 -4.05
N ARG A 290 -32.57 8.44 -4.51
CA ARG A 290 -32.51 9.46 -5.57
C ARG A 290 -31.36 9.18 -6.52
N SER A 291 -31.66 8.93 -7.79
CA SER A 291 -30.64 8.74 -8.85
C SER A 291 -29.54 7.73 -8.47
N GLY A 292 -29.93 6.57 -7.94
CA GLY A 292 -29.01 5.49 -7.52
C GLY A 292 -28.26 5.75 -6.21
N LYS A 293 -28.58 6.83 -5.48
CA LYS A 293 -28.02 7.16 -4.16
C LYS A 293 -29.08 7.04 -3.08
N VAL A 294 -28.63 6.95 -1.83
CA VAL A 294 -29.50 6.87 -0.65
C VAL A 294 -29.37 8.14 0.19
N ALA A 295 -30.50 8.57 0.76
CA ALA A 295 -30.56 9.55 1.84
C ALA A 295 -31.22 8.91 3.07
N PHE A 296 -30.78 9.29 4.25
CA PHE A 296 -31.27 8.76 5.52
C PHE A 296 -32.15 9.80 6.22
N ARG A 297 -33.46 9.56 6.25
CA ARG A 297 -34.45 10.45 6.86
C ARG A 297 -34.69 10.07 8.33
N ASP A 298 -34.50 10.99 9.25
CA ASP A 298 -34.72 10.79 10.67
C ASP A 298 -36.22 10.83 11.06
N CYS A 299 -36.50 10.63 12.36
CA CYS A 299 -37.86 10.69 12.89
C CYS A 299 -38.49 12.09 12.91
N GLY A 300 -37.69 13.15 12.77
CA GLY A 300 -38.14 14.54 12.65
C GLY A 300 -38.39 14.96 11.20
N GLY A 301 -38.19 14.05 10.24
CA GLY A 301 -38.35 14.31 8.81
C GLY A 301 -37.18 15.03 8.15
N LYS A 302 -36.05 15.18 8.84
CA LYS A 302 -34.78 15.76 8.33
C LYS A 302 -33.86 14.65 7.86
N TYR A 303 -32.73 15.01 7.25
CA TYR A 303 -31.81 14.04 6.66
C TYR A 303 -30.41 14.12 7.26
N LEU A 304 -29.73 12.98 7.33
CA LEU A 304 -28.32 12.92 7.68
C LEU A 304 -27.48 13.62 6.61
N ALA A 305 -26.53 14.45 7.07
CA ALA A 305 -25.55 15.12 6.23
C ALA A 305 -24.21 15.29 6.98
N PRO A 306 -23.06 15.33 6.27
CA PRO A 306 -21.77 15.61 6.88
C PRO A 306 -21.69 17.06 7.40
N SER A 307 -21.33 17.25 8.66
CA SER A 307 -21.27 18.57 9.30
C SER A 307 -19.89 18.87 9.90
N GLY A 308 -19.41 20.13 9.82
CA GLY A 308 -18.13 20.52 10.40
C GLY A 308 -16.89 20.02 9.63
N PRO A 309 -15.67 20.23 10.17
CA PRO A 309 -14.42 19.89 9.48
C PRO A 309 -14.25 18.39 9.19
N SER A 310 -14.43 17.53 10.21
CA SER A 310 -14.39 16.06 10.10
C SER A 310 -15.60 15.47 9.36
N GLY A 311 -16.63 16.28 9.11
CA GLY A 311 -17.84 15.82 8.45
C GLY A 311 -18.70 14.91 9.33
N THR A 312 -18.79 15.20 10.64
CA THR A 312 -19.69 14.52 11.59
C THR A 312 -21.04 14.22 10.97
N MET A 313 -21.41 12.94 10.91
CA MET A 313 -22.67 12.49 10.34
C MET A 313 -23.81 12.75 11.33
N LYS A 314 -24.69 13.69 11.02
CA LYS A 314 -25.87 14.00 11.85
C LYS A 314 -26.99 14.61 11.02
N SER A 315 -28.18 14.70 11.58
CA SER A 315 -29.32 15.33 10.91
C SER A 315 -29.06 16.82 10.69
N GLY A 316 -29.14 17.23 9.43
CA GLY A 316 -29.06 18.62 9.01
C GLY A 316 -30.31 19.43 9.37
N LYS A 317 -30.41 20.64 8.83
CA LYS A 317 -31.60 21.49 8.97
C LYS A 317 -32.62 21.27 7.83
N ASN A 318 -32.21 20.59 6.76
CA ASN A 318 -32.99 20.45 5.55
C ASN A 318 -34.05 19.34 5.69
N ALA A 319 -35.29 19.66 5.30
CA ALA A 319 -36.39 18.70 5.18
C ALA A 319 -36.55 18.17 3.75
N ARG A 320 -35.64 18.51 2.84
CA ARG A 320 -35.57 18.02 1.46
C ARG A 320 -34.16 17.50 1.20
N VAL A 321 -34.07 16.43 0.40
CA VAL A 321 -32.78 15.85 0.01
C VAL A 321 -32.09 16.75 -1.02
N GLY A 322 -30.95 17.32 -0.64
CA GLY A 322 -30.01 18.01 -1.51
C GLY A 322 -28.84 17.11 -1.89
N LYS A 323 -27.72 17.68 -2.34
CA LYS A 323 -26.51 16.90 -2.66
C LYS A 323 -25.78 16.41 -1.41
N ASP A 324 -25.86 17.16 -0.31
CA ASP A 324 -25.13 16.90 0.94
C ASP A 324 -25.69 15.71 1.71
N GLU A 325 -26.98 15.44 1.52
CA GLU A 325 -27.72 14.35 2.14
C GLU A 325 -27.60 13.02 1.35
N LEU A 326 -26.87 12.99 0.23
CA LEU A 326 -26.76 11.81 -0.64
C LEU A 326 -25.50 11.00 -0.35
N PHE A 327 -25.71 9.70 -0.20
CA PHE A 327 -24.69 8.69 0.04
C PHE A 327 -24.74 7.59 -1.01
N VAL A 328 -23.60 6.99 -1.29
CA VAL A 328 -23.49 5.74 -2.05
C VAL A 328 -23.24 4.61 -1.07
N LEU A 329 -24.00 3.53 -1.24
CA LEU A 329 -23.84 2.29 -0.48
C LEU A 329 -22.94 1.34 -1.29
N GLU A 330 -21.83 0.94 -0.71
CA GLU A 330 -20.92 -0.03 -1.29
C GLU A 330 -20.85 -1.27 -0.38
N GLN A 331 -20.82 -2.47 -0.95
CA GLN A 331 -20.64 -3.68 -0.15
C GLN A 331 -19.24 -3.68 0.47
N SER A 332 -19.15 -3.98 1.76
CA SER A 332 -17.85 -4.08 2.44
C SER A 332 -17.17 -5.40 2.08
N HIS A 333 -16.06 -5.35 1.35
CA HIS A 333 -15.26 -6.54 1.04
C HIS A 333 -14.49 -7.04 2.28
N PRO A 334 -14.14 -8.33 2.36
CA PRO A 334 -13.26 -8.86 3.40
C PRO A 334 -11.91 -8.14 3.40
N GLN A 335 -11.48 -7.69 4.57
CA GLN A 335 -10.12 -7.19 4.80
C GLN A 335 -9.43 -8.09 5.80
N VAL A 336 -8.23 -8.52 5.46
CA VAL A 336 -7.48 -9.54 6.18
C VAL A 336 -6.07 -9.08 6.51
N VAL A 337 -5.53 -9.64 7.59
CA VAL A 337 -4.09 -9.64 7.87
C VAL A 337 -3.58 -11.05 7.60
N LEU A 338 -2.44 -11.14 6.90
CA LEU A 338 -1.74 -12.39 6.63
C LEU A 338 -0.49 -12.47 7.51
N THR A 339 -0.36 -13.53 8.30
CA THR A 339 0.85 -13.81 9.09
C THR A 339 1.58 -14.97 8.45
N ALA A 340 2.85 -14.80 8.10
CA ALA A 340 3.66 -15.84 7.48
C ALA A 340 4.18 -16.86 8.52
N ALA A 341 4.82 -17.94 8.05
CA ALA A 341 5.41 -18.98 8.91
C ALA A 341 6.47 -18.49 9.91
N ASN A 342 7.03 -17.30 9.70
CA ASN A 342 7.93 -16.63 10.64
C ASN A 342 7.20 -15.88 11.77
N GLU A 343 5.88 -16.05 11.89
CA GLU A 343 5.00 -15.41 12.88
C GLU A 343 4.94 -13.87 12.75
N ARG A 344 5.32 -13.32 11.61
CA ARG A 344 5.25 -11.89 11.31
C ARG A 344 4.15 -11.58 10.30
N ASN A 345 3.52 -10.42 10.45
CA ASN A 345 2.51 -9.92 9.54
C ASN A 345 3.16 -9.43 8.24
N VAL A 346 2.52 -9.78 7.14
CA VAL A 346 2.85 -9.26 5.81
C VAL A 346 2.51 -7.78 5.76
N SER A 347 3.42 -6.97 5.24
CA SER A 347 3.35 -5.52 5.21
C SER A 347 3.85 -4.96 3.89
N THR A 348 3.30 -3.81 3.51
CA THR A 348 3.82 -2.91 2.47
C THR A 348 4.82 -1.89 3.00
N ARG A 349 5.07 -1.83 4.32
CA ARG A 349 6.12 -1.00 4.90
C ARG A 349 7.49 -1.54 4.48
N GLN A 350 8.30 -0.67 3.87
CA GLN A 350 9.71 -0.94 3.70
C GLN A 350 10.39 -0.69 5.04
N ASP A 351 11.02 -1.71 5.62
CA ASP A 351 12.07 -1.45 6.61
C ASP A 351 13.22 -0.74 5.88
N VAL A 352 13.17 0.59 5.82
CA VAL A 352 14.43 1.36 5.78
C VAL A 352 15.15 0.97 7.05
N PHE A 353 16.30 0.32 6.92
CA PHE A 353 17.18 0.00 8.03
C PHE A 353 17.52 1.30 8.77
N GLN A 354 16.70 1.68 9.75
CA GLN A 354 17.05 2.73 10.68
C GLN A 354 18.10 2.13 11.61
N PRO A 355 19.28 2.76 11.80
CA PRO A 355 20.29 2.27 12.73
C PRO A 355 19.89 2.43 14.22
N GLY A 356 18.59 2.30 14.53
CA GLY A 356 18.00 2.37 15.87
C GLY A 356 17.37 1.06 16.37
N SER A 357 17.11 0.06 15.51
CA SER A 357 16.49 -1.21 15.93
C SER A 357 17.43 -2.20 16.64
N CYS A 358 18.71 -1.84 16.81
CA CYS A 358 19.62 -2.60 17.68
C CYS A 358 19.37 -2.35 19.19
N SER A 359 18.52 -1.37 19.54
CA SER A 359 18.14 -1.10 20.93
C SER A 359 17.03 -2.02 21.47
N GLU A 360 16.22 -2.65 20.62
CA GLU A 360 15.19 -3.61 21.05
C GLU A 360 15.63 -5.07 20.98
N LEU A 361 16.68 -5.40 20.22
CA LEU A 361 17.34 -6.71 20.33
C LEU A 361 18.18 -6.84 21.61
N LEU A 362 18.41 -5.76 22.35
CA LEU A 362 18.97 -5.77 23.70
C LEU A 362 17.91 -5.90 24.80
N SER A 363 16.65 -5.52 24.55
CA SER A 363 15.55 -5.70 25.50
C SER A 363 14.89 -7.09 25.40
N ALA A 364 14.90 -7.72 24.22
CA ALA A 364 14.39 -9.08 24.02
C ALA A 364 15.33 -10.19 24.55
N ARG A 365 16.64 -9.92 24.69
CA ARG A 365 17.60 -10.86 25.33
C ARG A 365 17.70 -10.72 26.86
N GLN A 366 16.97 -9.80 27.48
CA GLN A 366 16.91 -9.66 28.95
C GLN A 366 15.67 -10.31 29.60
N ARG A 367 14.82 -11.01 28.84
CA ARG A 367 13.63 -11.73 29.39
C ARG A 367 13.70 -13.26 29.29
N GLN A 368 14.86 -13.85 29.01
CA GLN A 368 15.08 -15.28 29.23
C GLN A 368 16.31 -15.52 30.12
N ARG A 369 16.11 -16.39 31.13
CA ARG A 369 16.97 -16.77 32.27
C ARG A 369 16.89 -15.82 33.48
N TRP A 370 16.44 -16.21 34.68
CA TRP A 370 16.53 -17.51 35.37
C TRP A 370 15.34 -17.73 36.32
N GLN A 371 14.65 -18.87 36.18
CA GLN A 371 14.14 -19.62 37.33
C GLN A 371 15.17 -20.72 37.62
N LEU A 372 15.96 -20.56 38.68
CA LEU A 372 16.63 -21.69 39.31
C LEU A 372 16.52 -21.53 40.82
N LYS A 373 15.92 -22.55 41.43
CA LYS A 373 15.70 -22.70 42.86
C LYS A 373 17.03 -22.64 43.61
N SER A 374 16.99 -21.99 44.77
CA SER A 374 18.07 -22.00 45.75
C SER A 374 18.26 -23.41 46.34
N THR A 375 19.45 -23.98 46.22
CA THR A 375 20.02 -24.89 47.21
C THR A 375 21.54 -24.85 47.13
N GLY A 376 22.16 -24.21 48.14
CA GLY A 376 23.35 -24.71 48.84
C GLY A 376 24.71 -24.82 48.13
N SER A 377 25.70 -24.20 48.79
CA SER A 377 27.09 -24.64 48.97
C SER A 377 28.20 -24.12 48.02
N HIS A 378 28.98 -23.19 48.60
CA HIS A 378 30.45 -23.25 48.82
C HIS A 378 31.50 -22.95 47.71
N TYR A 379 32.49 -22.15 48.16
CA TYR A 379 33.87 -21.84 47.69
C TYR A 379 34.04 -20.74 46.61
N GLN A 380 34.52 -19.53 47.00
CA GLN A 380 35.93 -19.03 47.06
C GLN A 380 36.51 -18.79 45.64
N SER A 381 37.17 -17.69 45.27
CA SER A 381 38.02 -16.74 46.01
C SER A 381 38.31 -15.46 45.18
N GLU A 382 38.66 -14.42 45.95
CA GLU A 382 39.62 -13.35 45.66
C GLU A 382 39.28 -12.11 44.81
N VAL A 383 39.63 -11.01 45.47
CA VAL A 383 39.39 -9.60 45.21
C VAL A 383 40.71 -8.98 44.80
N PHE A 384 40.72 -8.05 43.85
CA PHE A 384 41.63 -6.92 43.90
C PHE A 384 40.88 -5.61 43.62
N HIS A 385 41.03 -4.70 44.58
CA HIS A 385 40.53 -3.33 44.66
C HIS A 385 41.21 -2.40 43.63
N PHE A 386 40.47 -1.40 43.15
CA PHE A 386 41.01 -0.04 43.01
C PHE A 386 39.95 0.97 43.46
N ASP A 387 40.40 1.85 44.35
CA ASP A 387 39.67 2.82 45.15
C ASP A 387 39.69 4.21 44.45
N VAL A 388 38.58 4.95 44.49
CA VAL A 388 38.54 6.36 44.02
C VAL A 388 38.01 7.21 45.16
N GLY A 389 38.96 7.71 45.95
CA GLY A 389 38.74 8.67 47.03
C GLY A 389 38.72 10.12 46.55
N GLU A 390 37.68 10.82 47.00
CA GLU A 390 37.60 12.23 47.41
C GLU A 390 37.88 13.38 46.42
N LEU A 391 36.81 14.14 46.15
CA LEU A 391 36.82 15.61 46.28
C LEU A 391 35.41 16.10 46.65
N LYS A 392 35.22 16.46 47.93
CA LYS A 392 34.11 17.29 48.42
C LYS A 392 34.58 18.74 48.50
N GLN A 393 33.79 19.70 47.99
CA GLN A 393 33.51 20.95 48.72
C GLN A 393 32.32 21.74 48.10
N ASN A 394 31.24 21.81 48.89
CA ASN A 394 30.24 22.86 49.13
C ASN A 394 29.93 23.93 48.06
N VAL A 395 28.69 23.91 47.52
CA VAL A 395 27.76 25.07 47.53
C VAL A 395 26.32 24.57 47.76
N VAL A 396 25.58 25.30 48.59
CA VAL A 396 24.23 25.08 49.10
C VAL A 396 23.17 25.51 48.09
N GLY A 397 22.06 24.76 47.97
CA GLY A 397 20.83 25.20 47.28
C GLY A 397 20.15 24.05 46.53
N GLY A 398 19.01 23.58 47.00
CA GLY A 398 18.37 22.34 46.54
C GLY A 398 17.71 22.44 45.16
N VAL A 399 17.99 21.44 44.31
CA VAL A 399 17.08 20.82 43.34
C VAL A 399 17.45 19.33 43.20
N ASP A 400 16.43 18.51 43.02
CA ASP A 400 16.33 17.05 42.86
C ASP A 400 17.57 16.25 42.35
N ARG A 401 18.26 15.48 43.22
CA ARG A 401 19.47 14.69 42.90
C ARG A 401 19.22 13.20 42.56
N LYS A 402 18.17 12.89 41.79
CA LYS A 402 18.02 11.55 41.18
C LYS A 402 18.22 11.53 39.66
N ILE A 403 18.22 12.68 39.01
CA ILE A 403 18.38 12.80 37.54
C ILE A 403 19.86 12.97 37.14
N GLU A 404 20.69 13.60 37.98
CA GLU A 404 22.10 13.83 37.65
C GLU A 404 22.97 12.55 37.70
N GLY A 405 22.64 11.56 38.53
CA GLY A 405 23.41 10.31 38.63
C GLY A 405 23.21 9.36 37.43
N LEU A 406 22.02 9.36 36.81
CA LEU A 406 21.78 8.65 35.55
C LEU A 406 22.35 9.41 34.36
N PHE A 407 22.28 10.75 34.37
CA PHE A 407 22.85 11.57 33.32
C PHE A 407 24.38 11.44 33.29
N PHE A 408 25.06 11.46 34.44
CA PHE A 408 26.51 11.24 34.49
C PHE A 408 26.91 9.81 34.10
N LYS A 409 26.11 8.78 34.42
CA LYS A 409 26.41 7.39 33.96
C LYS A 409 26.15 7.19 32.47
N CYS A 410 25.08 7.76 31.91
CA CYS A 410 24.82 7.69 30.47
C CYS A 410 25.81 8.53 29.67
N VAL A 411 26.15 9.74 30.12
CA VAL A 411 27.17 10.57 29.48
C VAL A 411 28.55 9.94 29.63
N PHE A 412 28.92 9.37 30.78
CA PHE A 412 30.22 8.71 30.93
C PHE A 412 30.33 7.41 30.11
N VAL A 413 29.26 6.61 29.98
CA VAL A 413 29.25 5.42 29.12
C VAL A 413 29.21 5.80 27.63
N MET A 414 28.48 6.86 27.24
CA MET A 414 28.52 7.38 25.87
C MET A 414 29.86 8.04 25.55
N TRP A 415 30.51 8.69 26.53
CA TRP A 415 31.82 9.32 26.38
C TRP A 415 32.95 8.29 26.32
N PHE A 416 32.90 7.22 27.13
CA PHE A 416 33.85 6.11 27.06
C PHE A 416 33.66 5.26 25.80
N ARG A 417 32.41 5.07 25.35
CA ARG A 417 32.08 4.34 24.12
C ARG A 417 32.39 5.16 22.87
N TRP A 418 32.22 6.48 22.92
CA TRP A 418 32.68 7.41 21.87
C TRP A 418 34.22 7.47 21.81
N ILE A 419 34.93 7.51 22.95
CA ILE A 419 36.40 7.41 22.96
C ILE A 419 36.87 6.05 22.42
N LEU A 420 36.22 4.93 22.77
CA LEU A 420 36.56 3.61 22.26
C LEU A 420 36.17 3.42 20.78
N ASP A 421 35.08 4.01 20.31
CA ASP A 421 34.67 3.98 18.89
C ASP A 421 35.55 4.89 18.04
N VAL A 422 35.95 6.07 18.53
CA VAL A 422 36.90 6.97 17.87
C VAL A 422 38.31 6.35 17.85
N TRP A 423 38.77 5.72 18.94
CA TRP A 423 40.05 4.99 18.94
C TRP A 423 40.02 3.71 18.11
N SER A 424 38.88 3.00 18.06
CA SER A 424 38.69 1.86 17.16
C SER A 424 38.61 2.31 15.70
N LEU A 425 37.97 3.45 15.39
CA LEU A 425 37.97 4.06 14.07
C LEU A 425 39.37 4.52 13.66
N ILE A 426 40.16 5.11 14.57
CA ILE A 426 41.56 5.51 14.33
C ILE A 426 42.46 4.28 14.11
N LEU A 427 42.30 3.21 14.90
CA LEU A 427 43.02 1.94 14.70
C LEU A 427 42.59 1.21 13.41
N VAL A 428 41.31 1.30 13.03
CA VAL A 428 40.75 0.80 11.77
C VAL A 428 41.18 1.66 10.58
N TRP A 429 41.45 2.96 10.78
CA TRP A 429 41.96 3.91 9.77
C TRP A 429 43.43 3.68 9.41
N LEU A 430 44.20 3.06 10.31
CA LEU A 430 45.57 2.67 10.00
C LEU A 430 45.65 1.60 8.89
N ALA A 431 44.53 1.00 8.47
CA ALA A 431 44.48 -0.12 7.50
C ALA A 431 43.85 0.18 6.11
N GLY A 432 43.28 1.36 5.83
CA GLY A 432 42.61 1.63 4.53
C GLY A 432 42.73 3.08 4.01
N GLU A 433 42.33 3.31 2.75
CA GLU A 433 42.31 4.63 2.09
C GLU A 433 40.90 5.28 2.14
N GLY A 434 40.82 6.62 2.20
CA GLY A 434 39.55 7.31 2.53
C GLY A 434 39.21 8.54 1.67
N VAL A 435 37.91 8.74 1.43
CA VAL A 435 37.32 9.94 0.79
C VAL A 435 36.51 10.72 1.83
N PHE A 436 36.65 12.04 1.84
CA PHE A 436 35.96 12.91 2.79
C PHE A 436 34.89 13.76 2.12
N GLN A 437 33.75 13.90 2.77
CA GLN A 437 32.69 14.82 2.41
C GLN A 437 32.52 15.88 3.48
N PHE A 438 32.42 17.13 3.04
CA PHE A 438 32.21 18.29 3.87
C PHE A 438 30.88 18.94 3.53
N ASP A 439 30.08 19.19 4.55
CA ASP A 439 28.82 19.91 4.46
C ASP A 439 28.77 20.99 5.54
N GLU A 440 28.33 22.18 5.17
CA GLU A 440 28.13 23.28 6.11
C GLU A 440 26.64 23.32 6.48
N SER A 441 26.32 23.20 7.76
CA SER A 441 24.95 23.24 8.26
C SER A 441 24.84 24.22 9.42
N THR A 442 23.63 24.65 9.76
CA THR A 442 23.38 25.55 10.88
C THR A 442 22.55 24.84 11.94
N ASP A 443 23.00 24.89 13.20
CA ASP A 443 22.23 24.28 14.28
C ASP A 443 21.06 25.17 14.76
N ALA A 444 20.26 24.67 15.69
CA ALA A 444 19.09 25.39 16.22
C ALA A 444 19.43 26.70 16.96
N THR A 445 20.71 26.99 17.20
CA THR A 445 21.21 28.23 17.81
C THR A 445 21.77 29.23 16.79
N ASP A 446 21.59 28.96 15.49
CA ASP A 446 22.13 29.74 14.37
C ASP A 446 23.66 29.75 14.30
N THR A 447 24.31 28.74 14.91
CA THR A 447 25.77 28.55 14.82
C THR A 447 26.10 27.66 13.63
N ALA A 448 26.99 28.12 12.74
CA ALA A 448 27.47 27.33 11.60
C ALA A 448 28.34 26.16 12.06
N GLN A 449 28.11 24.99 11.51
CA GLN A 449 28.72 23.72 11.87
C GLN A 449 29.21 23.01 10.60
N LEU A 450 30.47 22.58 10.60
CA LEU A 450 31.04 21.79 9.52
C LEU A 450 30.83 20.30 9.82
N GLY A 451 29.92 19.66 9.10
CA GLY A 451 29.74 18.22 9.10
C GLY A 451 30.77 17.55 8.19
N VAL A 452 31.52 16.60 8.75
CA VAL A 452 32.52 15.83 8.01
C VAL A 452 32.10 14.36 7.99
N PHE A 453 31.95 13.80 6.80
CA PHE A 453 31.70 12.37 6.58
C PHE A 453 32.91 11.74 5.91
N VAL A 454 33.16 10.47 6.21
CA VAL A 454 34.25 9.71 5.60
C VAL A 454 33.73 8.41 5.00
N ARG A 455 34.18 8.08 3.80
CA ARG A 455 34.00 6.80 3.14
C ARG A 455 35.36 6.12 3.02
N MET A 456 35.50 4.94 3.63
CA MET A 456 36.73 4.15 3.64
C MET A 456 36.56 2.90 2.80
N VAL A 457 37.64 2.51 2.12
CA VAL A 457 37.73 1.23 1.41
C VAL A 457 38.85 0.42 2.07
N PHE A 458 38.53 -0.82 2.45
CA PHE A 458 39.46 -1.75 3.08
C PHE A 458 40.06 -2.70 2.04
N THR A 459 41.16 -3.37 2.42
CA THR A 459 41.86 -4.34 1.57
C THR A 459 41.05 -5.61 1.26
N ASP A 460 39.90 -5.81 1.92
CA ASP A 460 38.91 -6.84 1.62
C ASP A 460 37.76 -6.33 0.73
N PHE A 461 37.93 -5.16 0.11
CA PHE A 461 36.95 -4.44 -0.71
C PHE A 461 35.64 -4.07 0.02
N THR A 462 35.60 -4.18 1.35
CA THR A 462 34.47 -3.67 2.11
C THR A 462 34.51 -2.15 2.14
N VAL A 463 33.34 -1.54 1.99
CA VAL A 463 33.17 -0.09 2.02
C VAL A 463 32.44 0.27 3.31
N LYS A 464 33.00 1.20 4.09
CA LYS A 464 32.30 1.78 5.24
C LYS A 464 32.18 3.28 5.10
N GLU A 465 30.96 3.78 5.27
CA GLU A 465 30.65 5.19 5.38
C GLU A 465 30.34 5.51 6.84
N ALA A 466 30.93 6.58 7.36
CA ALA A 466 30.73 7.01 8.74
C ALA A 466 30.70 8.54 8.82
N PHE A 467 29.84 9.06 9.71
CA PHE A 467 29.92 10.44 10.15
C PHE A 467 31.14 10.59 11.06
N LEU A 468 32.07 11.47 10.69
CA LEU A 468 33.35 11.61 11.38
C LEU A 468 33.26 12.60 12.52
N VAL A 469 32.81 13.83 12.24
CA VAL A 469 32.75 14.91 13.24
C VAL A 469 31.86 16.06 12.80
N LEU A 470 31.33 16.78 13.78
CA LEU A 470 30.71 18.09 13.63
C LEU A 470 31.65 19.14 14.24
N ILE A 471 32.20 20.06 13.44
CA ILE A 471 33.15 21.09 13.91
C ILE A 471 32.44 22.44 13.97
N PRO A 472 32.25 23.05 15.15
CA PRO A 472 31.58 24.35 15.25
C PRO A 472 32.47 25.48 14.72
N LEU A 473 31.92 26.29 13.81
CA LEU A 473 32.58 27.45 13.21
C LEU A 473 32.14 28.72 13.98
N LYS A 474 32.98 29.18 14.92
CA LYS A 474 32.60 30.21 15.92
C LYS A 474 32.54 31.66 15.40
N GLU A 475 32.94 31.93 14.16
CA GLU A 475 33.07 33.31 13.66
C GLU A 475 32.52 33.53 12.24
N ARG A 476 33.21 33.01 11.21
CA ARG A 476 32.87 33.18 9.78
C ARG A 476 33.00 31.85 9.04
N THR A 477 32.30 31.74 7.93
CA THR A 477 32.22 30.52 7.10
C THR A 477 32.97 30.70 5.78
N ARG A 478 34.17 31.30 5.84
CA ARG A 478 35.03 31.42 4.64
C ARG A 478 35.85 30.15 4.48
N GLY A 479 36.32 29.89 3.25
CA GLY A 479 37.16 28.71 2.96
C GLY A 479 38.42 28.61 3.82
N GLU A 480 38.98 29.74 4.23
CA GLU A 480 40.12 29.82 5.15
C GLU A 480 39.76 29.35 6.57
N ASP A 481 38.56 29.68 7.06
CA ASP A 481 38.07 29.32 8.37
C ASP A 481 37.78 27.80 8.43
N VAL A 482 37.12 27.28 7.39
CA VAL A 482 36.86 25.84 7.20
C VAL A 482 38.16 25.04 7.10
N TYR A 483 39.12 25.54 6.33
CA TYR A 483 40.43 24.90 6.17
C TYR A 483 41.20 24.83 7.47
N LYS A 484 41.24 25.93 8.23
CA LYS A 484 41.92 25.98 9.52
C LYS A 484 41.26 25.05 10.53
N ALA A 485 39.92 25.09 10.64
CA ALA A 485 39.16 24.24 11.55
C ALA A 485 39.40 22.74 11.27
N PHE A 486 39.39 22.34 10.00
CA PHE A 486 39.69 20.95 9.64
C PHE A 486 41.17 20.59 9.83
N LYS A 487 42.12 21.48 9.52
CA LYS A 487 43.56 21.22 9.70
C LYS A 487 43.94 21.11 11.18
N ASP A 488 43.34 21.91 12.04
CA ASP A 488 43.53 21.83 13.49
C ASP A 488 42.96 20.49 14.03
N TYR A 489 41.77 20.08 13.57
CA TYR A 489 41.20 18.77 13.88
C TYR A 489 42.11 17.61 13.43
N VAL A 490 42.62 17.65 12.21
CA VAL A 490 43.54 16.64 11.67
C VAL A 490 44.83 16.54 12.50
N ARG A 491 45.36 17.67 12.99
CA ARG A 491 46.56 17.70 13.85
C ARG A 491 46.28 17.17 15.25
N GLU A 492 45.16 17.57 15.84
CA GLU A 492 44.74 17.16 17.19
C GLU A 492 44.56 15.63 17.27
N TYR A 493 43.90 15.05 16.27
CA TYR A 493 43.58 13.62 16.24
C TYR A 493 44.58 12.79 15.42
N LYS A 494 45.70 13.39 14.99
CA LYS A 494 46.81 12.75 14.25
C LYS A 494 46.34 11.95 13.02
N ILE A 495 45.46 12.51 12.23
CA ILE A 495 44.89 11.86 11.04
C ILE A 495 45.96 11.80 9.92
N PRO A 496 46.34 10.62 9.38
CA PRO A 496 47.31 10.52 8.29
C PRO A 496 46.77 11.08 6.97
N ILE A 497 47.07 12.35 6.70
CA ILE A 497 46.61 13.12 5.54
C ILE A 497 46.97 12.47 4.19
N HIS A 498 48.09 11.74 4.13
CA HIS A 498 48.56 11.07 2.92
C HIS A 498 47.62 9.96 2.42
N LYS A 499 46.69 9.45 3.24
CA LYS A 499 45.71 8.43 2.85
C LYS A 499 44.40 9.00 2.28
N ILE A 500 44.31 10.32 2.15
CA ILE A 500 43.11 11.00 1.65
C ILE A 500 43.11 10.98 0.12
N VAL A 501 42.15 10.27 -0.46
CA VAL A 501 42.07 10.09 -1.91
C VAL A 501 41.30 11.21 -2.60
N SER A 502 40.32 11.83 -1.94
CA SER A 502 39.61 13.02 -2.46
C SER A 502 38.74 13.75 -1.41
N PHE A 503 38.32 14.97 -1.78
CA PHE A 503 37.34 15.80 -1.06
C PHE A 503 36.06 15.98 -1.86
N THR A 504 34.93 15.98 -1.18
CA THR A 504 33.62 16.32 -1.76
C THR A 504 32.96 17.42 -0.95
N THR A 505 32.39 18.42 -1.63
CA THR A 505 31.81 19.62 -1.02
C THR A 505 30.53 19.98 -1.78
N ASP A 506 29.60 20.68 -1.13
CA ASP A 506 28.32 21.14 -1.68
C ASP A 506 28.42 22.18 -2.83
N GLY A 507 29.62 22.72 -3.05
CA GLY A 507 29.93 23.65 -4.12
C GLY A 507 29.81 25.13 -3.75
N ALA A 508 29.64 25.44 -2.46
CA ALA A 508 29.60 26.82 -1.99
C ALA A 508 30.90 27.59 -2.35
N PRO A 509 30.83 28.92 -2.62
CA PRO A 509 32.01 29.73 -2.92
C PRO A 509 33.12 29.67 -1.84
N ALA A 510 32.74 29.46 -0.58
CA ALA A 510 33.68 29.22 0.52
C ALA A 510 34.45 27.88 0.37
N MET A 511 33.84 26.86 -0.22
CA MET A 511 34.46 25.55 -0.44
C MET A 511 35.30 25.52 -1.73
N LEU A 512 34.79 26.13 -2.80
CA LEU A 512 35.34 26.04 -4.16
C LEU A 512 36.09 27.28 -4.67
N GLY A 513 36.19 28.36 -3.89
CA GLY A 513 36.86 29.59 -4.29
C GLY A 513 38.28 29.37 -4.83
N VAL A 514 38.58 29.93 -6.01
CA VAL A 514 39.82 29.65 -6.77
C VAL A 514 41.11 30.04 -6.02
N ARG A 515 41.06 31.07 -5.15
CA ARG A 515 42.23 31.56 -4.41
C ARG A 515 42.19 31.27 -2.91
N SER A 516 41.00 31.32 -2.32
CA SER A 516 40.75 31.30 -0.86
C SER A 516 39.65 30.30 -0.45
N GLY A 517 39.20 29.43 -1.36
CA GLY A 517 38.28 28.35 -1.02
C GLY A 517 38.98 27.19 -0.33
N PHE A 518 38.26 26.45 0.51
CA PHE A 518 38.77 25.29 1.26
C PHE A 518 39.63 24.35 0.40
N VAL A 519 39.07 23.90 -0.74
CA VAL A 519 39.76 22.95 -1.65
C VAL A 519 41.01 23.59 -2.29
N ALA A 520 40.97 24.89 -2.59
CA ALA A 520 42.12 25.59 -3.15
C ALA A 520 43.25 25.79 -2.13
N LEU A 521 42.93 25.87 -0.84
CA LEU A 521 43.91 25.94 0.25
C LEU A 521 44.55 24.57 0.51
N CYS A 522 43.76 23.49 0.53
CA CYS A 522 44.29 22.11 0.61
C CYS A 522 45.24 21.79 -0.56
N ARG A 523 44.99 22.32 -1.77
CA ARG A 523 45.88 22.13 -2.94
C ARG A 523 47.23 22.84 -2.81
N LYS A 524 47.31 23.93 -2.06
CA LYS A 524 48.54 24.70 -1.84
C LYS A 524 49.39 24.12 -0.70
N ASP A 525 48.80 23.23 0.08
CA ASP A 525 49.39 22.66 1.27
C ASP A 525 50.12 21.36 0.92
N PRO A 526 51.45 21.28 1.12
CA PRO A 526 52.25 20.13 0.73
C PRO A 526 51.91 18.85 1.51
N ASP A 527 51.13 18.96 2.59
CA ASP A 527 50.70 17.84 3.42
C ASP A 527 49.65 16.94 2.70
N PHE A 528 49.00 17.39 1.61
CA PHE A 528 47.95 16.66 0.88
C PHE A 528 48.44 16.04 -0.47
N PRO A 529 47.89 14.88 -0.91
CA PRO A 529 48.33 14.21 -2.15
C PRO A 529 47.89 14.92 -3.45
N PRO A 530 48.64 14.74 -4.57
CA PRO A 530 48.36 15.41 -5.85
C PRO A 530 47.26 14.75 -6.68
N PHE A 531 46.27 15.53 -7.14
CA PHE A 531 45.14 15.05 -7.97
C PHE A 531 45.43 15.14 -9.49
N ILE A 532 45.85 14.04 -10.12
CA ILE A 532 46.42 13.95 -11.49
C ILE A 532 45.52 14.54 -12.60
N VAL A 533 44.21 14.23 -12.62
CA VAL A 533 43.25 14.75 -13.63
C VAL A 533 43.19 16.27 -13.63
N ASN A 534 43.30 16.88 -12.44
CA ASN A 534 43.30 18.33 -12.28
C ASN A 534 44.62 18.94 -12.77
N SER A 535 45.75 18.25 -12.65
CA SER A 535 47.06 18.71 -13.15
C SER A 535 47.14 18.84 -14.68
N ILE A 536 46.44 17.97 -15.42
CA ILE A 536 46.37 18.03 -16.90
C ILE A 536 45.45 19.17 -17.36
N ARG A 537 44.36 19.41 -16.63
CA ARG A 537 43.31 20.33 -17.06
C ARG A 537 43.35 21.74 -16.47
N ALA A 538 44.04 21.96 -15.35
CA ALA A 538 44.07 23.26 -14.66
C ALA A 538 44.81 24.38 -15.44
N LYS A 539 45.62 24.03 -16.44
CA LYS A 539 46.37 25.01 -17.27
C LYS A 539 45.92 24.92 -18.72
N ALA A 540 45.42 26.03 -19.29
CA ALA A 540 44.85 26.08 -20.65
C ALA A 540 45.84 25.63 -21.75
N LEU A 541 47.14 25.93 -21.60
CA LEU A 541 48.19 25.47 -22.52
C LEU A 541 48.35 23.94 -22.46
N GLN A 542 48.31 23.36 -21.26
CA GLN A 542 48.48 21.91 -21.04
C GLN A 542 47.29 21.12 -21.58
N HIS A 543 46.08 21.63 -21.41
CA HIS A 543 44.88 21.04 -22.00
C HIS A 543 44.94 21.01 -23.54
N ARG A 544 45.43 22.09 -24.17
CA ARG A 544 45.62 22.14 -25.63
C ARG A 544 46.71 21.19 -26.12
N LEU A 545 47.82 21.08 -25.40
CA LEU A 545 48.91 20.15 -25.73
C LEU A 545 48.45 18.69 -25.58
N PHE A 546 47.69 18.37 -24.53
CA PHE A 546 47.13 17.03 -24.34
C PHE A 546 46.14 16.66 -25.45
N LYS A 547 45.26 17.58 -25.86
CA LYS A 547 44.38 17.37 -27.03
C LYS A 547 45.14 17.11 -28.32
N SER A 548 46.18 17.91 -28.58
CA SER A 548 47.02 17.73 -29.77
C SER A 548 47.69 16.36 -29.78
N LEU A 549 48.10 15.85 -28.60
CA LEU A 549 48.66 14.50 -28.46
C LEU A 549 47.61 13.41 -28.71
N LEU A 550 46.38 13.58 -28.19
CA LEU A 550 45.28 12.64 -28.44
C LEU A 550 44.92 12.54 -29.93
N ASP A 551 44.92 13.68 -30.62
CA ASP A 551 44.67 13.73 -32.08
C ASP A 551 45.82 13.10 -32.88
N GLU A 552 47.08 13.21 -32.41
CA GLU A 552 48.25 12.59 -33.06
C GLU A 552 48.32 11.07 -32.86
N LEU A 553 47.84 10.57 -31.72
CA LEU A 553 47.83 9.15 -31.36
C LEU A 553 46.57 8.40 -31.83
N ASP A 554 45.63 9.07 -32.53
CA ASP A 554 44.33 8.54 -32.96
C ASP A 554 43.53 7.89 -31.80
N SER A 555 43.51 8.56 -30.65
CA SER A 555 42.90 8.02 -29.43
C SER A 555 41.38 7.90 -29.51
N VAL A 556 40.80 6.95 -28.79
CA VAL A 556 39.35 6.66 -28.74
C VAL A 556 38.54 7.89 -28.29
N TYR A 557 39.13 8.78 -27.49
CA TYR A 557 38.49 10.01 -27.04
C TYR A 557 39.37 11.24 -27.31
N GLY A 558 38.80 12.28 -27.93
CA GLY A 558 39.52 13.53 -28.21
C GLY A 558 39.68 14.50 -27.02
N ASP A 559 39.28 14.13 -25.79
CA ASP A 559 39.49 14.95 -24.59
C ASP A 559 39.27 14.18 -23.28
N LEU A 560 40.03 14.55 -22.23
CA LEU A 560 39.72 14.24 -20.83
C LEU A 560 38.56 15.13 -20.34
N ILE A 561 37.54 14.52 -19.73
CA ILE A 561 36.42 15.27 -19.16
C ILE A 561 36.92 16.03 -17.93
N LEU A 562 36.78 17.37 -17.93
CA LEU A 562 36.92 18.13 -16.68
C LEU A 562 35.70 17.82 -15.82
N HIS A 563 35.96 17.51 -14.57
CA HIS A 563 34.92 17.50 -13.56
C HIS A 563 34.27 18.90 -13.49
N ALA A 564 32.99 18.98 -13.81
CA ALA A 564 32.13 20.06 -13.34
C ALA A 564 31.27 19.44 -12.24
N ASP A 565 31.41 19.93 -11.01
CA ASP A 565 30.80 19.40 -9.78
C ASP A 565 29.28 19.59 -9.74
N VAL A 566 28.58 18.96 -10.69
CA VAL A 566 27.13 18.80 -10.70
C VAL A 566 26.82 17.37 -11.15
N ARG A 567 26.53 16.50 -10.16
CA ARG A 567 26.04 15.10 -10.25
C ARG A 567 27.11 14.00 -10.37
N TRP A 568 26.97 13.00 -9.50
CA TRP A 568 27.78 11.77 -9.44
C TRP A 568 27.83 10.97 -10.75
N LEU A 569 26.81 11.09 -11.62
CA LEU A 569 26.76 10.48 -12.97
C LEU A 569 27.95 10.87 -13.87
N SER A 570 28.59 12.03 -13.62
CA SER A 570 29.77 12.48 -14.38
C SER A 570 31.06 11.80 -13.90
N ARG A 571 31.13 11.34 -12.65
CA ARG A 571 32.34 10.77 -12.02
C ARG A 571 32.68 9.38 -12.56
N GLY A 572 31.70 8.48 -12.70
CA GLY A 572 31.92 7.16 -13.32
C GLY A 572 32.38 7.26 -14.78
N LYS A 573 31.87 8.26 -15.53
CA LYS A 573 32.32 8.52 -16.91
C LYS A 573 33.72 9.12 -17.00
N VAL A 574 34.14 9.89 -15.99
CA VAL A 574 35.50 10.43 -15.89
C VAL A 574 36.49 9.31 -15.55
N LEU A 575 36.16 8.42 -14.61
CA LEU A 575 36.98 7.26 -14.25
C LEU A 575 37.13 6.30 -15.44
N GLN A 576 36.03 5.97 -16.11
CA GLN A 576 36.06 5.16 -17.33
C GLN A 576 36.99 5.77 -18.39
N ARG A 577 36.81 7.06 -18.69
CA ARG A 577 37.64 7.73 -19.70
C ARG A 577 39.10 7.89 -19.27
N PHE A 578 39.37 8.02 -17.98
CA PHE A 578 40.75 8.09 -17.46
C PHE A 578 41.47 6.75 -17.62
N LEU A 579 40.79 5.62 -17.37
CA LEU A 579 41.32 4.29 -17.65
C LEU A 579 41.50 4.03 -19.15
N ASP A 580 40.51 4.40 -19.96
CA ASP A 580 40.57 4.19 -21.41
C ASP A 580 41.71 5.01 -22.08
N LEU A 581 42.11 6.13 -21.48
CA LEU A 581 43.20 7.02 -21.93
C LEU A 581 44.50 6.85 -21.13
N LEU A 582 44.60 5.82 -20.29
CA LEU A 582 45.71 5.64 -19.36
C LEU A 582 47.09 5.63 -20.07
N PRO A 583 47.28 4.93 -21.22
CA PRO A 583 48.56 4.96 -21.95
C PRO A 583 48.95 6.36 -22.44
N GLU A 584 48.00 7.12 -22.98
CA GLU A 584 48.20 8.47 -23.48
C GLU A 584 48.49 9.45 -22.35
N ILE A 585 47.84 9.27 -21.18
CA ILE A 585 48.09 10.05 -19.97
C ILE A 585 49.50 9.81 -19.46
N ILE A 586 49.95 8.56 -19.37
CA ILE A 586 51.30 8.22 -18.94
C ILE A 586 52.34 8.80 -19.90
N SER A 587 52.11 8.69 -21.22
CA SER A 587 52.98 9.26 -22.25
C SER A 587 53.07 10.80 -22.13
N PHE A 588 51.94 11.46 -21.93
CA PHE A 588 51.88 12.91 -21.77
C PHE A 588 52.62 13.39 -20.52
N LEU A 589 52.48 12.69 -19.39
CA LEU A 589 53.15 13.04 -18.13
C LEU A 589 54.67 12.80 -18.21
N LYS A 590 55.09 11.72 -18.87
CA LYS A 590 56.52 11.47 -19.18
C LYS A 590 57.13 12.57 -20.05
N SER A 591 56.39 13.08 -21.05
CA SER A 591 56.85 14.21 -21.88
C SER A 591 57.10 15.49 -21.08
N ARG A 592 56.51 15.59 -19.88
CA ARG A 592 56.67 16.70 -18.93
C ARG A 592 57.65 16.41 -17.80
N ASN A 593 58.30 15.24 -17.82
CA ASN A 593 59.17 14.76 -16.74
C ASN A 593 58.46 14.73 -15.37
N GLU A 594 57.15 14.45 -15.39
CA GLU A 594 56.31 14.23 -14.20
C GLU A 594 56.03 12.73 -14.07
N GLU A 595 56.62 12.09 -13.06
CA GLU A 595 56.38 10.68 -12.75
C GLU A 595 55.49 10.58 -11.50
N TYR A 596 54.45 9.75 -11.59
CA TYR A 596 53.56 9.41 -10.49
C TYR A 596 53.70 7.91 -10.24
N GLU A 597 54.17 7.54 -9.05
CA GLU A 597 54.41 6.15 -8.67
C GLU A 597 53.16 5.28 -8.83
N GLN A 598 51.98 5.85 -8.57
CA GLN A 598 50.67 5.19 -8.69
C GLN A 598 50.36 4.71 -10.10
N LEU A 599 50.85 5.41 -11.14
CA LEU A 599 50.63 5.02 -12.53
C LEU A 599 51.55 3.87 -13.00
N SER A 600 52.47 3.44 -12.14
CA SER A 600 53.38 2.31 -12.37
C SER A 600 53.14 1.15 -11.40
N ASP A 601 52.17 1.26 -10.49
CA ASP A 601 51.79 0.23 -9.52
C ASP A 601 50.59 -0.58 -10.04
N ASP A 602 50.83 -1.85 -10.37
CA ASP A 602 49.82 -2.77 -10.88
C ASP A 602 48.65 -2.98 -9.89
N THR A 603 48.90 -2.88 -8.58
CA THR A 603 47.87 -3.03 -7.54
C THR A 603 46.90 -1.85 -7.56
N TRP A 604 47.46 -0.64 -7.64
CA TRP A 604 46.68 0.59 -7.71
C TRP A 604 45.85 0.67 -9.00
N LEU A 605 46.39 0.20 -10.13
CA LEU A 605 45.68 0.14 -11.40
C LEU A 605 44.51 -0.86 -11.37
N LEU A 606 44.65 -1.99 -10.67
CA LEU A 606 43.56 -2.95 -10.46
C LEU A 606 42.44 -2.35 -9.60
N ASP A 607 42.79 -1.64 -8.52
CA ASP A 607 41.82 -0.97 -7.66
C ASP A 607 41.06 0.16 -8.41
N LEU A 608 41.76 0.90 -9.27
CA LEU A 608 41.17 1.88 -10.17
C LEU A 608 40.21 1.24 -11.19
N GLY A 609 40.58 0.09 -11.74
CA GLY A 609 39.74 -0.75 -12.61
C GLY A 609 38.44 -1.15 -11.93
N PHE A 610 38.55 -1.74 -10.73
CA PHE A 610 37.41 -2.18 -9.94
C PHE A 610 36.47 -1.02 -9.56
N LEU A 611 37.02 0.12 -9.15
CA LEU A 611 36.24 1.32 -8.82
C LEU A 611 35.47 1.84 -10.04
N THR A 612 36.08 1.75 -11.23
CA THR A 612 35.44 2.17 -12.48
C THR A 612 34.25 1.27 -12.81
N ASP A 613 34.40 -0.04 -12.69
CA ASP A 613 33.31 -1.00 -12.94
C ASP A 613 32.14 -0.82 -11.95
N LEU A 614 32.45 -0.65 -10.66
CA LEU A 614 31.44 -0.39 -9.63
C LEU A 614 30.66 0.90 -9.90
N THR A 615 31.37 1.98 -10.25
CA THR A 615 30.73 3.27 -10.54
C THR A 615 29.94 3.25 -11.85
N ALA A 616 30.33 2.44 -12.83
CA ALA A 616 29.56 2.18 -14.03
C ALA A 616 28.24 1.47 -13.71
N LYS A 617 28.27 0.41 -12.90
CA LYS A 617 27.06 -0.33 -12.46
C LYS A 617 26.08 0.54 -11.69
N LEU A 618 26.58 1.40 -10.80
CA LEU A 618 25.75 2.37 -10.10
C LEU A 618 25.11 3.36 -11.08
N ASN A 619 25.83 3.79 -12.12
CA ASN A 619 25.32 4.71 -13.13
C ASN A 619 24.17 4.08 -13.94
N ASP A 620 24.28 2.80 -14.28
CA ASP A 620 23.24 2.02 -14.95
C ASP A 620 22.00 1.90 -14.07
N LEU A 621 22.17 1.51 -12.80
CA LEU A 621 21.08 1.42 -11.82
C LEU A 621 20.33 2.77 -11.66
N ASN A 622 21.05 3.88 -11.57
CA ASN A 622 20.41 5.20 -11.44
C ASN A 622 19.74 5.69 -12.72
N ARG A 623 20.23 5.29 -13.91
CA ARG A 623 19.51 5.51 -15.16
C ARG A 623 18.22 4.71 -15.19
N GLU A 624 18.24 3.49 -14.65
CA GLU A 624 17.04 2.67 -14.51
C GLU A 624 16.03 3.25 -13.50
N LEU A 625 16.47 4.04 -12.53
CA LEU A 625 15.63 4.73 -11.55
C LEU A 625 15.08 6.09 -12.02
N GLN A 626 15.49 6.60 -13.19
CA GLN A 626 15.05 7.90 -13.70
C GLN A 626 13.91 7.76 -14.72
N GLY A 627 12.72 8.24 -14.36
CA GLY A 627 11.54 8.34 -15.23
C GLY A 627 10.27 8.64 -14.43
N LYS A 628 9.28 9.33 -15.03
CA LYS A 628 7.91 9.36 -14.47
C LYS A 628 7.36 7.94 -14.60
N ASP A 629 6.87 7.37 -13.49
CA ASP A 629 6.31 6.00 -13.35
C ASP A 629 7.31 4.85 -13.10
N ARG A 630 8.54 5.15 -12.63
CA ARG A 630 9.41 4.13 -12.00
C ARG A 630 9.49 4.34 -10.50
N GLU A 631 8.46 3.90 -9.79
CA GLU A 631 8.54 3.65 -8.35
C GLU A 631 9.36 2.37 -8.13
N LEU A 632 10.39 2.40 -7.28
CA LEU A 632 10.95 1.16 -6.72
C LEU A 632 9.77 0.37 -6.17
N GLY A 633 9.49 -0.80 -6.76
CA GLY A 633 8.32 -1.57 -6.38
C GLY A 633 8.30 -1.76 -4.86
N MET A 634 7.17 -1.45 -4.23
CA MET A 634 6.97 -1.75 -2.82
C MET A 634 6.98 -3.27 -2.67
N ASP A 635 8.15 -3.84 -2.36
CA ASP A 635 8.31 -5.25 -2.07
C ASP A 635 7.45 -5.61 -0.84
N LEU A 636 6.73 -6.72 -0.95
CA LEU A 636 5.95 -7.26 0.17
C LEU A 636 6.89 -8.03 1.11
N SER A 637 6.79 -7.75 2.41
CA SER A 637 7.61 -8.43 3.41
C SER A 637 6.83 -8.75 4.68
N ALA A 638 7.10 -9.92 5.27
CA ALA A 638 6.57 -10.37 6.54
C ALA A 638 7.54 -10.02 7.68
N ASN A 639 7.55 -8.75 8.11
CA ASN A 639 8.50 -8.23 9.10
C ASN A 639 7.84 -7.50 10.29
N GLN A 640 6.53 -7.31 10.28
CA GLN A 640 5.85 -6.44 11.25
C GLN A 640 5.03 -7.26 12.27
N ASP A 641 4.81 -6.70 13.46
CA ASP A 641 3.92 -7.28 14.49
C ASP A 641 2.59 -6.51 14.62
N GLU A 642 2.58 -5.25 14.18
CA GLU A 642 1.42 -4.36 14.29
C GLU A 642 0.39 -4.64 13.17
N GLU A 643 -0.87 -4.35 13.46
CA GLU A 643 -1.97 -4.37 12.48
C GLU A 643 -2.34 -2.92 12.12
N SER A 644 -1.68 -2.35 11.11
CA SER A 644 -2.03 -1.03 10.57
C SER A 644 -2.56 -1.14 9.15
N ASP A 645 -3.03 -0.03 8.55
CA ASP A 645 -3.50 0.02 7.16
C ASP A 645 -2.50 -0.56 6.13
N GLN A 646 -1.21 -0.69 6.46
CA GLN A 646 -0.16 -1.28 5.61
C GLN A 646 -0.04 -2.82 5.71
N GLU A 647 -0.61 -3.43 6.75
CA GLU A 647 -0.67 -4.89 6.95
C GLU A 647 -2.06 -5.45 6.62
N VAL A 648 -3.03 -4.55 6.40
CA VAL A 648 -4.39 -4.90 6.00
C VAL A 648 -4.51 -4.97 4.49
N PHE A 649 -5.03 -6.09 3.99
CA PHE A 649 -5.29 -6.32 2.58
C PHE A 649 -6.76 -6.65 2.33
N GLN A 650 -7.37 -5.99 1.36
CA GLN A 650 -8.72 -6.34 0.91
C GLN A 650 -8.65 -7.53 -0.05
N VAL A 651 -9.41 -8.59 0.24
CA VAL A 651 -9.46 -9.80 -0.57
C VAL A 651 -10.57 -9.66 -1.60
N GLU A 652 -10.21 -9.78 -2.87
CA GLU A 652 -11.16 -9.69 -3.99
C GLU A 652 -11.11 -10.97 -4.81
N ILE A 653 -12.15 -11.81 -4.69
CA ILE A 653 -12.28 -13.05 -5.46
C ILE A 653 -12.90 -12.76 -6.83
N CYS A 654 -12.25 -13.20 -7.89
CA CYS A 654 -12.76 -13.10 -9.25
C CYS A 654 -13.88 -14.15 -9.49
N ARG A 655 -15.02 -13.71 -10.03
CA ARG A 655 -16.19 -14.55 -10.26
C ARG A 655 -15.98 -15.64 -11.31
N GLU A 656 -15.08 -15.41 -12.26
CA GLU A 656 -14.86 -16.32 -13.39
C GLU A 656 -13.91 -17.46 -13.04
N ASN A 657 -12.79 -17.15 -12.38
CA ASN A 657 -11.73 -18.13 -12.11
C ASN A 657 -11.58 -18.51 -10.63
N ARG A 658 -12.38 -17.91 -9.73
CA ARG A 658 -12.35 -18.09 -8.27
C ARG A 658 -10.99 -17.84 -7.60
N LYS A 659 -10.08 -17.13 -8.29
CA LYS A 659 -8.78 -16.72 -7.73
C LYS A 659 -8.91 -15.44 -6.95
N CYS A 660 -8.09 -15.27 -5.91
CA CYS A 660 -8.08 -14.07 -5.09
C CYS A 660 -7.03 -13.07 -5.57
N ALA A 661 -7.36 -11.78 -5.47
CA ALA A 661 -6.41 -10.68 -5.56
C ALA A 661 -6.40 -9.93 -4.22
N PHE A 662 -5.23 -9.45 -3.81
CA PHE A 662 -5.06 -8.66 -2.59
C PHE A 662 -4.84 -7.21 -2.97
N ARG A 663 -5.74 -6.34 -2.51
CA ARG A 663 -5.66 -4.89 -2.69
C ARG A 663 -5.13 -4.23 -1.42
N THR A 664 -4.37 -3.16 -1.58
CA THR A 664 -3.80 -2.34 -0.51
C THR A 664 -4.62 -1.07 -0.28
N ALA A 665 -4.42 -0.41 0.87
CA ALA A 665 -5.05 0.88 1.18
C ALA A 665 -4.73 1.97 0.12
N ALA A 666 -3.54 1.91 -0.50
CA ALA A 666 -3.13 2.81 -1.59
C ALA A 666 -3.81 2.50 -2.94
N GLY A 667 -4.69 1.50 -3.00
CA GLY A 667 -5.38 1.08 -4.22
C GLY A 667 -4.53 0.26 -5.19
N LYS A 668 -3.36 -0.22 -4.75
CA LYS A 668 -2.48 -1.11 -5.52
C LYS A 668 -2.78 -2.57 -5.21
N TYR A 669 -2.45 -3.46 -6.14
CA TYR A 669 -2.61 -4.90 -5.98
C TYR A 669 -1.26 -5.60 -5.83
N TRP A 670 -1.29 -6.72 -5.10
CA TRP A 670 -0.20 -7.69 -5.11
C TRP A 670 0.02 -8.17 -6.55
N THR A 671 1.28 -8.27 -6.97
CA THR A 671 1.64 -8.77 -8.29
C THR A 671 2.93 -9.59 -8.22
N LEU A 672 2.93 -10.71 -8.93
CA LEU A 672 4.12 -11.51 -9.17
C LEU A 672 5.06 -10.78 -10.17
N THR A 673 6.34 -10.70 -9.82
CA THR A 673 7.39 -10.16 -10.69
C THR A 673 8.11 -11.26 -11.46
N ALA A 674 8.85 -10.91 -12.52
CA ALA A 674 9.57 -11.87 -13.36
C ALA A 674 10.63 -12.70 -12.61
N ASN A 675 11.19 -12.17 -11.51
CA ASN A 675 12.15 -12.88 -10.66
C ASN A 675 11.48 -13.74 -9.57
N GLY A 676 10.15 -13.87 -9.58
CA GLY A 676 9.37 -14.62 -8.60
C GLY A 676 9.09 -13.87 -7.30
N GLY A 677 9.51 -12.62 -7.15
CA GLY A 677 9.15 -11.77 -6.00
C GLY A 677 7.69 -11.31 -6.05
N LEU A 678 7.16 -10.85 -4.91
CA LEU A 678 5.85 -10.20 -4.84
C LEU A 678 6.00 -8.72 -4.50
N GLN A 679 5.28 -7.88 -5.26
CA GLN A 679 5.27 -6.42 -5.10
C GLN A 679 3.85 -5.87 -5.07
N CYS A 680 3.69 -4.63 -4.58
CA CYS A 680 2.43 -3.88 -4.57
C CYS A 680 2.43 -2.70 -5.55
N THR A 681 2.71 -2.93 -6.83
CA THR A 681 2.82 -1.87 -7.85
C THR A 681 1.64 -1.80 -8.81
N ALA A 682 0.87 -2.88 -8.95
CA ALA A 682 -0.16 -2.98 -9.97
C ALA A 682 -1.37 -2.07 -9.64
N SER A 683 -1.69 -1.11 -10.52
CA SER A 683 -2.88 -0.27 -10.38
C SER A 683 -4.16 -0.95 -10.90
N THR A 684 -4.01 -1.96 -11.77
CA THR A 684 -5.10 -2.74 -12.34
C THR A 684 -4.77 -4.23 -12.21
N LYS A 685 -5.81 -5.06 -12.07
CA LYS A 685 -5.63 -6.52 -11.96
C LYS A 685 -5.15 -7.09 -13.29
N SER A 686 -4.13 -7.92 -13.23
CA SER A 686 -3.65 -8.74 -14.34
C SER A 686 -3.57 -10.20 -13.91
N ALA A 687 -3.22 -11.12 -14.83
CA ALA A 687 -3.03 -12.53 -14.49
C ALA A 687 -2.04 -12.74 -13.31
N ASN A 688 -1.02 -11.87 -13.20
CA ASN A 688 0.00 -11.92 -12.14
C ASN A 688 -0.49 -11.42 -10.78
N CYS A 689 -1.69 -10.84 -10.71
CA CYS A 689 -2.29 -10.36 -9.46
C CYS A 689 -3.19 -11.41 -8.79
N TYR A 690 -3.39 -12.56 -9.44
CA TYR A 690 -4.28 -13.61 -8.96
C TYR A 690 -3.50 -14.75 -8.31
N PHE A 691 -4.01 -15.18 -7.16
CA PHE A 691 -3.46 -16.28 -6.36
C PHE A 691 -4.56 -17.33 -6.12
N ASP A 692 -4.17 -18.60 -6.14
CA ASP A 692 -5.02 -19.69 -5.70
C ASP A 692 -4.84 -19.86 -4.18
N ILE A 693 -5.94 -19.87 -3.43
CA ILE A 693 -5.93 -20.17 -1.98
C ILE A 693 -6.19 -21.67 -1.80
N GLU A 694 -5.26 -22.35 -1.15
CA GLU A 694 -5.43 -23.75 -0.75
C GLU A 694 -5.52 -23.83 0.77
N TRP A 695 -6.67 -24.28 1.29
CA TRP A 695 -6.94 -24.35 2.72
C TRP A 695 -6.32 -25.61 3.34
N ARG A 696 -5.51 -25.43 4.39
CA ARG A 696 -4.81 -26.48 5.13
C ARG A 696 -5.19 -26.42 6.62
N GLY A 697 -6.40 -26.88 6.92
CA GLY A 697 -6.94 -26.81 8.28
C GLY A 697 -7.07 -25.36 8.74
N LYS A 698 -6.30 -24.97 9.77
CA LYS A 698 -6.28 -23.62 10.34
C LYS A 698 -5.41 -22.62 9.56
N ARG A 699 -4.66 -23.09 8.57
CA ARG A 699 -3.75 -22.27 7.76
C ARG A 699 -4.12 -22.35 6.28
N LEU A 700 -3.48 -21.54 5.46
CA LEU A 700 -3.62 -21.58 4.01
C LEU A 700 -2.27 -21.46 3.31
N THR A 701 -2.21 -21.93 2.08
CA THR A 701 -1.07 -21.71 1.19
C THR A 701 -1.54 -20.92 -0.02
N LEU A 702 -0.69 -20.00 -0.51
CA LEU A 702 -0.97 -19.19 -1.69
C LEU A 702 -0.14 -19.67 -2.86
N ARG A 703 -0.78 -19.97 -4.00
CA ARG A 703 -0.10 -20.32 -5.25
C ARG A 703 -0.23 -19.20 -6.27
N ALA A 704 0.90 -18.70 -6.76
CA ALA A 704 0.94 -17.58 -7.71
C ALA A 704 0.75 -18.04 -9.17
N ALA A 705 0.69 -17.07 -10.10
CA ALA A 705 0.46 -17.31 -11.52
C ALA A 705 1.52 -18.19 -12.22
N ASN A 706 2.74 -18.26 -11.67
CA ASN A 706 3.80 -19.15 -12.14
C ASN A 706 3.64 -20.61 -11.68
N GLY A 707 2.55 -20.94 -10.97
CA GLY A 707 2.29 -22.27 -10.42
C GLY A 707 3.04 -22.59 -9.13
N LYS A 708 3.83 -21.65 -8.59
CA LYS A 708 4.65 -21.84 -7.39
C LYS A 708 3.99 -21.27 -6.15
N TYR A 709 4.32 -21.83 -4.99
CA TYR A 709 3.85 -21.38 -3.69
C TYR A 709 4.64 -20.18 -3.18
N VAL A 710 3.91 -19.25 -2.58
CA VAL A 710 4.44 -18.06 -1.92
C VAL A 710 5.00 -18.46 -0.55
N ALA A 711 6.20 -17.97 -0.23
CA ALA A 711 6.79 -18.08 1.11
C ALA A 711 7.52 -16.80 1.49
N ALA A 712 7.66 -16.58 2.80
CA ALA A 712 8.56 -15.56 3.32
C ALA A 712 10.01 -16.07 3.29
N LYS A 713 10.89 -15.33 2.64
CA LYS A 713 12.35 -15.57 2.70
C LYS A 713 12.88 -15.27 4.11
N LYS A 714 14.14 -15.62 4.36
CA LYS A 714 14.82 -15.33 5.64
C LYS A 714 14.83 -13.85 6.04
N ASN A 715 14.76 -12.94 5.06
CA ASN A 715 14.67 -11.49 5.26
C ASN A 715 13.21 -10.98 5.29
N GLY A 716 12.24 -11.87 5.35
CA GLY A 716 10.80 -11.59 5.34
C GLY A 716 10.18 -11.33 3.97
N GLN A 717 10.97 -11.04 2.92
CA GLN A 717 10.42 -10.77 1.59
C GLN A 717 9.61 -11.95 1.06
N LEU A 718 8.44 -11.67 0.49
CA LEU A 718 7.58 -12.69 -0.11
C LEU A 718 8.03 -13.03 -1.53
N ALA A 719 8.12 -14.32 -1.84
CA ALA A 719 8.42 -14.80 -3.18
C ALA A 719 7.70 -16.13 -3.48
N ALA A 720 7.28 -16.30 -4.73
CA ALA A 720 6.72 -17.52 -5.27
C ALA A 720 7.79 -18.35 -6.00
N THR A 721 8.62 -19.05 -5.23
CA THR A 721 9.76 -19.82 -5.76
C THR A 721 9.67 -21.33 -5.54
N ILE A 722 8.69 -21.80 -4.76
CA ILE A 722 8.64 -23.16 -4.22
C ILE A 722 7.61 -24.00 -4.98
N ASP A 723 7.98 -25.20 -5.42
CA ASP A 723 7.12 -26.04 -6.26
C ASP A 723 6.12 -26.90 -5.45
N SER A 724 6.42 -27.17 -4.17
CA SER A 724 5.58 -27.96 -3.26
C SER A 724 5.50 -27.30 -1.89
N ALA A 725 4.30 -26.99 -1.41
CA ALA A 725 4.12 -26.34 -0.12
C ALA A 725 4.31 -27.30 1.08
N GLY A 726 5.21 -26.94 1.98
CA GLY A 726 5.36 -27.44 3.35
C GLY A 726 4.95 -26.38 4.39
N GLU A 727 5.47 -26.48 5.61
CA GLU A 727 5.11 -25.60 6.74
C GLU A 727 5.57 -24.14 6.55
N SER A 728 6.66 -23.89 5.81
CA SER A 728 7.18 -22.55 5.57
C SER A 728 6.34 -21.71 4.59
N GLU A 729 5.46 -22.35 3.83
CA GLU A 729 4.56 -21.72 2.85
C GLU A 729 3.18 -21.43 3.46
N GLU A 730 2.96 -21.82 4.72
CA GLU A 730 1.68 -21.65 5.39
C GLU A 730 1.53 -20.23 5.94
N PHE A 731 0.37 -19.66 5.68
CA PHE A 731 -0.06 -18.37 6.20
C PHE A 731 -1.25 -18.56 7.13
N LEU A 732 -1.27 -17.74 8.17
CA LEU A 732 -2.45 -17.49 8.98
C LEU A 732 -3.21 -16.32 8.36
N MET A 733 -4.54 -16.43 8.23
CA MET A 733 -5.36 -15.34 7.71
C MET A 733 -6.43 -14.94 8.71
N LYS A 734 -6.34 -13.70 9.18
CA LYS A 734 -7.27 -13.09 10.15
C LYS A 734 -8.15 -12.08 9.45
N LEU A 735 -9.47 -12.27 9.51
CA LEU A 735 -10.49 -11.32 9.04
C LEU A 735 -10.67 -10.23 10.10
N ILE A 736 -10.34 -8.99 9.76
CA ILE A 736 -10.30 -7.89 10.73
C ILE A 736 -11.52 -6.98 10.69
N ASN A 737 -12.13 -6.82 9.52
CA ASN A 737 -13.26 -5.89 9.33
C ASN A 737 -14.61 -6.58 9.50
N ARG A 738 -14.65 -7.66 10.30
CA ARG A 738 -15.87 -8.35 10.74
C ARG A 738 -15.80 -8.72 12.23
N PRO A 739 -15.63 -7.74 13.15
CA PRO A 739 -15.81 -7.99 14.58
C PRO A 739 -17.24 -8.46 14.89
N ILE A 740 -18.19 -7.98 14.09
CA ILE A 740 -19.53 -8.53 13.95
C ILE A 740 -19.74 -8.99 12.50
N ILE A 741 -20.48 -10.08 12.34
CA ILE A 741 -20.79 -10.67 11.05
C ILE A 741 -22.29 -10.94 10.92
N VAL A 742 -22.84 -10.64 9.75
CA VAL A 742 -24.17 -11.07 9.32
C VAL A 742 -23.98 -12.12 8.24
N LEU A 743 -24.76 -13.20 8.29
CA LEU A 743 -24.63 -14.31 7.35
C LEU A 743 -25.93 -14.50 6.58
N ARG A 744 -25.83 -14.50 5.24
CA ARG A 744 -26.95 -14.77 4.33
C ARG A 744 -26.67 -15.98 3.44
N GLY A 745 -27.49 -17.01 3.58
CA GLY A 745 -27.45 -18.19 2.70
C GLY A 745 -28.43 -18.08 1.54
N GLU A 746 -28.61 -19.18 0.82
CA GLU A 746 -29.51 -19.28 -0.34
C GLU A 746 -30.97 -18.97 0.00
N HIS A 747 -31.41 -19.33 1.21
CA HIS A 747 -32.82 -19.27 1.61
C HIS A 747 -33.17 -18.09 2.52
N GLY A 748 -32.18 -17.30 2.96
CA GLY A 748 -32.37 -16.18 3.86
C GLY A 748 -31.17 -15.95 4.76
N PHE A 749 -31.36 -15.14 5.78
CA PHE A 749 -30.35 -14.86 6.80
C PHE A 749 -30.29 -15.95 7.86
N ILE A 750 -29.13 -16.07 8.50
CA ILE A 750 -29.00 -16.81 9.74
C ILE A 750 -29.55 -15.98 10.90
N GLY A 751 -30.36 -16.59 11.76
CA GLY A 751 -30.75 -15.98 13.02
C GLY A 751 -31.08 -17.01 14.09
N CYS A 752 -31.04 -16.55 15.34
CA CYS A 752 -31.17 -17.37 16.54
C CYS A 752 -32.61 -17.34 17.08
N ARG A 753 -33.14 -18.50 17.46
CA ARG A 753 -34.36 -18.62 18.26
C ARG A 753 -34.01 -18.38 19.72
N LYS A 754 -34.43 -17.23 20.27
CA LYS A 754 -34.08 -16.76 21.63
C LYS A 754 -34.31 -17.79 22.76
N VAL A 755 -35.29 -18.68 22.63
CA VAL A 755 -35.62 -19.66 23.69
C VAL A 755 -34.75 -20.91 23.60
N THR A 756 -34.52 -21.43 22.39
CA THR A 756 -33.85 -22.73 22.19
C THR A 756 -32.39 -22.61 21.78
N GLY A 757 -31.93 -21.41 21.41
CA GLY A 757 -30.61 -21.21 20.80
C GLY A 757 -30.50 -21.75 19.37
N THR A 758 -31.56 -22.35 18.82
CA THR A 758 -31.52 -22.95 17.47
C THR A 758 -31.27 -21.89 16.41
N LEU A 759 -30.35 -22.16 15.49
CA LEU A 759 -30.06 -21.28 14.38
C LEU A 759 -30.86 -21.70 13.14
N ASP A 760 -31.64 -20.77 12.62
CA ASP A 760 -32.37 -20.92 11.36
C ASP A 760 -31.64 -20.14 10.25
N SER A 761 -31.56 -20.69 9.04
CA SER A 761 -30.90 -20.10 7.87
C SER A 761 -31.87 -19.64 6.77
N ASN A 762 -33.14 -19.47 7.11
CA ASN A 762 -34.22 -19.06 6.19
C ASN A 762 -34.94 -17.79 6.67
N ARG A 763 -34.32 -17.01 7.56
CA ARG A 763 -34.95 -15.84 8.16
C ARG A 763 -34.97 -14.68 7.18
N SER A 764 -36.01 -13.87 7.26
CA SER A 764 -36.11 -12.61 6.51
C SER A 764 -35.38 -11.47 7.20
N THR A 765 -35.22 -11.54 8.52
CA THR A 765 -34.41 -10.63 9.34
C THR A 765 -33.14 -11.34 9.78
N TYR A 766 -32.01 -10.64 9.76
CA TYR A 766 -30.74 -11.16 10.27
C TYR A 766 -30.59 -10.89 11.77
N ASP A 767 -29.91 -11.82 12.44
CA ASP A 767 -29.16 -11.51 13.64
C ASP A 767 -27.70 -11.29 13.26
N TYR A 768 -26.94 -10.61 14.11
CA TYR A 768 -25.50 -10.47 13.97
C TYR A 768 -24.80 -11.33 15.03
N PHE A 769 -23.58 -11.74 14.72
CA PHE A 769 -22.75 -12.56 15.59
C PHE A 769 -21.40 -11.91 15.80
N THR A 770 -20.92 -11.88 17.03
CA THR A 770 -19.57 -11.43 17.36
C THR A 770 -18.58 -12.52 16.94
N LEU A 771 -17.52 -12.12 16.24
CA LEU A 771 -16.49 -13.00 15.72
C LEU A 771 -15.24 -12.93 16.59
N GLU A 772 -14.83 -14.06 17.15
CA GLU A 772 -13.59 -14.19 17.89
C GLU A 772 -12.59 -15.04 17.12
N PHE A 773 -11.44 -14.47 16.79
CA PHE A 773 -10.37 -15.16 16.07
C PHE A 773 -9.42 -15.87 17.04
N ARG A 774 -9.15 -17.16 16.80
CA ARG A 774 -8.20 -17.97 17.58
C ARG A 774 -7.43 -18.91 16.67
N ASP A 775 -6.16 -18.58 16.43
CA ASP A 775 -5.20 -19.42 15.69
C ASP A 775 -5.80 -19.99 14.38
N GLY A 776 -6.31 -19.11 13.52
CA GLY A 776 -6.80 -19.50 12.19
C GLY A 776 -8.23 -20.05 12.17
N ALA A 777 -8.84 -20.23 13.33
CA ALA A 777 -10.26 -20.54 13.46
C ALA A 777 -11.04 -19.35 14.05
N TYR A 778 -12.36 -19.43 13.91
CA TYR A 778 -13.30 -18.43 14.41
C TYR A 778 -14.32 -19.08 15.32
N SER A 779 -14.63 -18.42 16.42
CA SER A 779 -15.78 -18.71 17.25
C SER A 779 -16.83 -17.62 17.06
N LEU A 780 -18.09 -18.02 16.91
CA LEU A 780 -19.22 -17.11 16.72
C LEU A 780 -20.03 -17.05 18.00
N GLN A 781 -20.30 -15.84 18.47
CA GLN A 781 -21.07 -15.58 19.69
C GLN A 781 -22.31 -14.75 19.35
N ASP A 782 -23.46 -15.09 19.92
CA ASP A 782 -24.68 -14.29 19.78
C ASP A 782 -24.71 -13.09 20.75
N SER A 783 -25.72 -12.24 20.61
CA SER A 783 -25.94 -11.07 21.48
C SER A 783 -26.12 -11.38 22.97
N THR A 784 -26.36 -12.65 23.35
CA THR A 784 -26.50 -13.08 24.75
C THR A 784 -25.17 -13.56 25.35
N GLY A 785 -24.11 -13.62 24.55
CA GLY A 785 -22.80 -14.13 24.96
C GLY A 785 -22.64 -15.64 24.79
N LYS A 786 -23.61 -16.34 24.17
CA LYS A 786 -23.51 -17.79 23.92
C LYS A 786 -22.80 -18.06 22.60
N TYR A 787 -21.91 -19.04 22.61
CA TYR A 787 -21.19 -19.48 21.44
C TYR A 787 -21.98 -20.52 20.65
N TRP A 788 -21.77 -20.48 19.34
CA TRP A 788 -22.20 -21.54 18.43
C TRP A 788 -21.53 -22.85 18.82
N MET A 789 -22.28 -23.93 18.74
CA MET A 789 -21.80 -25.30 18.90
C MET A 789 -22.58 -26.23 17.99
N VAL A 790 -21.96 -27.35 17.62
CA VAL A 790 -22.65 -28.44 16.94
C VAL A 790 -23.20 -29.38 18.01
N GLY A 791 -24.53 -29.41 18.13
CA GLY A 791 -25.25 -30.28 19.05
C GLY A 791 -25.59 -31.63 18.44
N ASN A 792 -26.59 -32.29 19.04
CA ASN A 792 -27.09 -33.59 18.55
C ASN A 792 -27.62 -33.46 17.10
N GLU A 793 -27.52 -34.56 16.33
CA GLU A 793 -27.93 -34.61 14.93
C GLU A 793 -27.26 -33.56 14.01
N GLN A 794 -26.04 -33.13 14.38
CA GLN A 794 -25.26 -32.13 13.64
C GLN A 794 -25.94 -30.76 13.53
N SER A 795 -26.94 -30.45 14.37
CA SER A 795 -27.58 -29.14 14.40
C SER A 795 -26.68 -28.10 15.05
N VAL A 796 -26.54 -26.93 14.42
CA VAL A 796 -25.79 -25.81 14.98
C VAL A 796 -26.70 -24.96 15.84
N VAL A 797 -26.32 -24.76 17.10
CA VAL A 797 -27.08 -24.02 18.11
C VAL A 797 -26.18 -23.03 18.83
N SER A 798 -26.73 -21.89 19.23
CA SER A 798 -26.06 -20.88 20.04
C SER A 798 -26.42 -21.09 21.52
N SER A 799 -25.66 -21.94 22.20
CA SER A 799 -25.93 -22.31 23.59
C SER A 799 -24.68 -22.62 24.42
N SER A 800 -23.50 -22.65 23.81
CA SER A 800 -22.26 -23.02 24.49
C SER A 800 -21.72 -21.84 25.30
N ASP A 801 -21.17 -22.13 26.48
CA ASP A 801 -20.41 -21.17 27.30
C ASP A 801 -18.93 -21.13 26.90
N THR A 802 -18.46 -22.13 26.17
CA THR A 802 -17.07 -22.23 25.70
C THR A 802 -17.00 -22.02 24.20
N PRO A 803 -15.96 -21.36 23.66
CA PRO A 803 -15.93 -21.06 22.24
C PRO A 803 -15.57 -22.29 21.42
N VAL A 804 -16.34 -22.56 20.36
CA VAL A 804 -16.15 -23.68 19.42
C VAL A 804 -15.54 -23.15 18.13
N ASP A 805 -14.58 -23.89 17.57
CA ASP A 805 -13.81 -23.46 16.42
C ASP A 805 -14.50 -23.85 15.09
N PHE A 806 -14.67 -22.86 14.23
CA PHE A 806 -15.09 -22.99 12.83
C PHE A 806 -14.03 -22.42 11.90
N LEU A 807 -13.88 -22.99 10.71
CA LEU A 807 -12.97 -22.53 9.66
C LEU A 807 -13.76 -21.74 8.62
N PHE A 808 -13.22 -20.60 8.21
CA PHE A 808 -13.79 -19.77 7.17
C PHE A 808 -12.99 -19.94 5.88
N GLU A 809 -13.65 -20.46 4.85
CA GLU A 809 -13.05 -20.67 3.54
C GLU A 809 -13.67 -19.67 2.55
N PHE A 810 -12.89 -18.69 2.10
CA PHE A 810 -13.34 -17.70 1.12
C PHE A 810 -13.33 -18.32 -0.29
N CYS A 811 -14.51 -18.65 -0.81
CA CYS A 811 -14.65 -19.45 -2.03
C CYS A 811 -15.25 -18.68 -3.21
N ASP A 812 -15.93 -17.55 -2.97
CA ASP A 812 -16.62 -16.78 -4.00
C ASP A 812 -16.75 -15.30 -3.59
N TYR A 813 -17.20 -14.44 -4.50
CA TYR A 813 -17.34 -13.00 -4.29
C TYR A 813 -18.25 -12.68 -3.09
N ASN A 814 -17.67 -12.10 -2.04
CA ASN A 814 -18.33 -11.81 -0.75
C ASN A 814 -19.07 -13.01 -0.16
N LYS A 815 -18.60 -14.24 -0.43
CA LYS A 815 -19.17 -15.47 0.13
C LYS A 815 -18.08 -16.37 0.69
N LEU A 816 -18.38 -16.97 1.83
CA LEU A 816 -17.51 -17.93 2.48
C LEU A 816 -18.28 -19.22 2.74
N ALA A 817 -17.54 -20.32 2.82
CA ALA A 817 -18.02 -21.56 3.40
C ALA A 817 -17.55 -21.64 4.85
N ILE A 818 -18.42 -22.13 5.73
CA ILE A 818 -18.08 -22.36 7.14
C ILE A 818 -17.96 -23.86 7.34
N ARG A 819 -16.84 -24.32 7.88
CA ARG A 819 -16.58 -25.73 8.17
C ARG A 819 -16.34 -25.94 9.66
N HIS A 820 -17.01 -26.93 10.25
CA HIS A 820 -16.78 -27.28 11.65
C HIS A 820 -15.43 -28.01 11.77
N VAL A 821 -14.57 -27.56 12.69
CA VAL A 821 -13.20 -28.11 12.83
C VAL A 821 -13.23 -29.60 13.21
N ALA A 822 -14.07 -29.99 14.17
CA ALA A 822 -14.06 -31.36 14.70
C ALA A 822 -14.59 -32.40 13.70
N ASP A 823 -15.70 -32.08 13.01
CA ASP A 823 -16.36 -33.03 12.10
C ASP A 823 -15.90 -32.87 10.64
N SER A 824 -15.18 -31.79 10.32
CA SER A 824 -14.81 -31.41 8.95
C SER A 824 -15.99 -31.31 7.98
N LYS A 825 -17.19 -31.00 8.49
CA LYS A 825 -18.41 -30.80 7.69
C LYS A 825 -18.71 -29.33 7.47
N TYR A 826 -19.17 -29.01 6.27
CA TYR A 826 -19.67 -27.69 5.92
C TYR A 826 -21.06 -27.44 6.49
N LEU A 827 -21.31 -26.18 6.83
CA LEU A 827 -22.59 -25.71 7.35
C LEU A 827 -23.56 -25.46 6.18
N ARG A 828 -24.78 -26.00 6.28
CA ARG A 828 -25.91 -25.72 5.38
C ARG A 828 -27.24 -25.69 6.13
N GLY A 829 -28.23 -25.03 5.55
CA GLY A 829 -29.62 -25.16 6.00
C GLY A 829 -30.22 -26.50 5.56
N ASP A 830 -31.00 -27.15 6.43
CA ASP A 830 -31.82 -28.30 6.03
C ASP A 830 -33.15 -27.87 5.36
N HIS A 831 -33.99 -28.84 5.00
CA HIS A 831 -35.30 -28.59 4.37
C HIS A 831 -36.26 -27.75 5.23
N ALA A 832 -36.11 -27.79 6.56
CA ALA A 832 -36.87 -26.95 7.48
C ALA A 832 -36.21 -25.57 7.70
N GLY A 833 -35.00 -25.38 7.17
CA GLY A 833 -34.17 -24.19 7.34
C GLY A 833 -33.37 -24.17 8.63
N VAL A 834 -33.23 -25.29 9.35
CA VAL A 834 -32.36 -25.38 10.52
C VAL A 834 -30.91 -25.52 10.06
N LEU A 835 -30.00 -24.76 10.69
CA LEU A 835 -28.58 -24.81 10.37
C LEU A 835 -27.95 -26.12 10.87
N LYS A 836 -27.27 -26.85 9.97
CA LYS A 836 -26.60 -28.12 10.28
C LYS A 836 -25.19 -28.18 9.69
N ALA A 837 -24.27 -28.83 10.41
CA ALA A 837 -22.91 -29.13 9.96
C ALA A 837 -22.85 -30.56 9.39
N ASN A 838 -23.38 -30.77 8.18
CA ASN A 838 -23.57 -32.11 7.61
C ASN A 838 -23.24 -32.23 6.12
N ALA A 839 -22.68 -31.20 5.49
CA ALA A 839 -22.26 -31.25 4.09
C ALA A 839 -20.79 -31.67 3.98
N ASP A 840 -20.49 -32.55 3.02
CA ASP A 840 -19.13 -33.01 2.71
C ASP A 840 -18.43 -32.10 1.70
N ASP A 841 -19.17 -31.61 0.71
CA ASP A 841 -18.65 -30.83 -0.40
C ASP A 841 -19.17 -29.38 -0.39
N LEU A 842 -18.46 -28.52 -1.13
CA LEU A 842 -18.90 -27.15 -1.38
C LEU A 842 -20.04 -27.12 -2.38
N GLU A 843 -21.20 -26.64 -1.94
CA GLU A 843 -22.42 -26.48 -2.73
C GLU A 843 -22.95 -25.05 -2.60
N THR A 844 -23.91 -24.64 -3.43
CA THR A 844 -24.53 -23.30 -3.29
C THR A 844 -25.19 -23.12 -1.91
N ALA A 845 -25.75 -24.20 -1.34
CA ALA A 845 -26.38 -24.21 -0.03
C ALA A 845 -25.40 -24.10 1.16
N THR A 846 -24.09 -24.31 0.93
CA THR A 846 -23.05 -24.19 1.97
C THR A 846 -22.33 -22.84 1.93
N LEU A 847 -22.70 -21.94 1.01
CA LEU A 847 -22.10 -20.62 0.85
C LEU A 847 -22.92 -19.55 1.56
N TRP A 848 -22.21 -18.71 2.31
CA TRP A 848 -22.77 -17.64 3.14
C TRP A 848 -22.18 -16.31 2.71
N GLU A 849 -23.03 -15.38 2.29
CA GLU A 849 -22.68 -13.99 2.06
C GLU A 849 -22.49 -13.25 3.40
N TYR A 850 -21.50 -12.35 3.45
CA TYR A 850 -21.08 -11.64 4.67
C TYR A 850 -20.58 -10.22 4.41
#